data_AF-A0A0Q9YCK4-F1
#
_entry.id   AF-A0A0Q9YCK4-F1
#
_cell.length_a   1.000
_cell.length_b   1.000
_cell.length_c   1.000
_cell.angle_alpha   90.00
_cell.angle_beta   90.00
_cell.angle_gamma   90.00
#
_symmetry.space_group_name_H-M   'P 1'
#
loop_
_entity.id
_entity.type
_entity.pdbx_description
1 polymer ?
#
loop_
_entity_poly.entity_id
_entity_poly.type
_entity_poly.pdbx_seq_one_letter_code
_entity_poly.pdbx_strand_id
1 'polypeptide(L)'
;MLKMFKTQRVEPKKDLLALLSSDKKEKSILNALLNTLKIDPSLIQKEYILKRHLFHIIVLKDLAVVMKGMLDSIYKPLAFQADRKKETVIHYAVRKFESSTKMLDLLLEYLPSLIDIPNKRGQTALHLAVSDGKVAAIKTLIRHNADPDRKDESSKTSRDYAVDQPKLIEALISINLNNLHFNQQFPVLDGEHTSREAVVQLTERFSMLRLASESDDSWDDISYLSSESSRTQSDGIQTPSSSKNSDRSDDLSSPTLLAGASNSSEKSAEDTQEEIVFTLADLREGHVDKLRRYLISGGDPDKNIFLSRPLIIQAFILAASSEHSENASALTEQFYLLLEYGLLENQNSKINFKALVRDRPNCLPILQGGMNHLSWQLRAQALAHRHQLSIYGSHLDRILYRNGLGLRIPDIFRELDYHELSEIYGIKEEIVEVFDLLCACKANKQAARVFDKTLISITAQGILNTLSPIEILDCLIKLFPHFDVQQRLTACMIVKELMRDDIFNIMVCSDEFFFAIKKFTNTVRDVFADGDEIAEKLLQIFDEKKNIFYHRAASNYRCLQECISIPGLSEKLISVQMIIKNGIESEGAEQEKWLKFFANEIRKITIHFYQDLRVSEFYNLAWKKNQSNEAYSSINKEIQLYNMLSNFIVDEILVCPPIDIPRALSFFILVARELCCSADTTGPDMNGLSKIVGALLKNPISRMNSMLSQLPCEINSILRQIQILSGAESNYKWQREVTNNFQTTFMFTGMITKDIVMCFEGNETNPLALAETLGAIFRKILEIQSQLHYKPVFFKTDLIQHLLKNYANIDEDDIATKQYAASCRAVAPASEMPLDLDEIDNLVKLFNILSEFTKTETIPHEICFKKKIFTIGSMIQPLLELFTELNAKEASFIEQKHNAKKMHTHLEDLFALTKDKYFITQNPLVFTRLYSQHRSQPALNVSFETVAIERRERERINFK
;
A
#
# COMPACT_ATOMS: atom_id res chain seq x y z
N MET A 1 -11.23 -78.36 -25.03
CA MET A 1 -11.01 -77.52 -23.84
C MET A 1 -12.30 -76.83 -23.36
N LEU A 2 -13.35 -77.60 -23.00
CA LEU A 2 -14.66 -77.08 -22.59
C LEU A 2 -15.06 -77.53 -21.17
N LYS A 3 -14.07 -77.92 -20.34
CA LYS A 3 -14.26 -78.62 -19.05
C LYS A 3 -13.42 -78.11 -17.87
N MET A 4 -12.63 -77.03 -18.01
CA MET A 4 -11.70 -76.56 -16.96
C MET A 4 -12.03 -75.23 -16.26
N PHE A 5 -13.13 -74.56 -16.59
CA PHE A 5 -13.59 -73.36 -15.87
C PHE A 5 -15.09 -73.41 -15.52
N LYS A 6 -15.48 -74.44 -14.77
CA LYS A 6 -16.73 -74.48 -13.98
C LYS A 6 -16.40 -74.68 -12.51
N THR A 7 -15.84 -73.63 -11.90
CA THR A 7 -15.67 -73.33 -10.47
C THR A 7 -14.71 -72.13 -10.45
N GLN A 8 -15.02 -70.94 -9.94
CA GLN A 8 -16.19 -70.47 -9.19
C GLN A 8 -17.04 -69.54 -10.07
N ARG A 9 -18.38 -69.55 -9.92
CA ARG A 9 -19.21 -68.40 -10.32
C ARG A 9 -19.04 -67.32 -9.24
N VAL A 10 -17.93 -66.58 -9.28
CA VAL A 10 -17.84 -65.34 -8.51
C VAL A 10 -18.68 -64.30 -9.25
N GLU A 11 -19.48 -63.54 -8.51
CA GLU A 11 -20.24 -62.44 -9.10
C GLU A 11 -19.23 -61.40 -9.60
N PRO A 12 -19.30 -60.90 -10.85
CA PRO A 12 -18.36 -59.89 -11.33
C PRO A 12 -18.39 -58.61 -10.48
N LYS A 13 -19.50 -58.40 -9.75
CA LYS A 13 -19.68 -57.37 -8.72
C LYS A 13 -18.76 -57.56 -7.50
N LYS A 14 -18.52 -58.80 -7.05
CA LYS A 14 -17.61 -59.14 -5.94
C LYS A 14 -16.16 -59.04 -6.39
N ASP A 15 -15.83 -59.52 -7.60
CA ASP A 15 -14.48 -59.40 -8.16
C ASP A 15 -14.06 -57.93 -8.35
N LEU A 16 -14.97 -57.08 -8.82
CA LEU A 16 -14.69 -55.66 -9.01
C LEU A 16 -14.54 -54.92 -7.66
N LEU A 17 -15.34 -55.26 -6.64
CA LEU A 17 -15.16 -54.76 -5.27
C LEU A 17 -13.86 -55.25 -4.62
N ALA A 18 -13.44 -56.49 -4.89
CA ALA A 18 -12.17 -57.06 -4.44
C ALA A 18 -10.98 -56.40 -5.16
N LEU A 19 -11.09 -56.12 -6.46
CA LEU A 19 -10.09 -55.41 -7.26
C LEU A 19 -9.85 -53.99 -6.72
N LEU A 20 -10.93 -53.24 -6.46
CA LEU A 20 -10.89 -51.91 -5.82
C LEU A 20 -10.50 -51.94 -4.33
N SER A 21 -10.35 -53.13 -3.75
CA SER A 21 -9.90 -53.32 -2.36
C SER A 21 -8.61 -54.15 -2.29
N SER A 22 -7.87 -54.26 -3.40
CA SER A 22 -6.61 -55.02 -3.46
C SER A 22 -5.41 -54.08 -3.34
N ASP A 23 -4.33 -54.54 -2.70
CA ASP A 23 -3.09 -53.77 -2.49
C ASP A 23 -2.23 -53.61 -3.77
N LYS A 24 -2.86 -53.70 -4.95
CA LYS A 24 -2.20 -53.53 -6.24
C LYS A 24 -1.99 -52.03 -6.53
N LYS A 25 -0.88 -51.68 -7.18
CA LYS A 25 -0.62 -50.31 -7.63
C LYS A 25 -1.80 -49.78 -8.46
N GLU A 26 -2.26 -48.55 -8.19
CA GLU A 26 -3.48 -47.99 -8.80
C GLU A 26 -3.51 -48.03 -10.32
N LYS A 27 -2.37 -47.85 -11.01
CA LYS A 27 -2.30 -47.98 -12.48
C LYS A 27 -2.66 -49.40 -12.97
N SER A 28 -2.39 -50.43 -12.18
CA SER A 28 -2.81 -51.82 -12.46
C SER A 28 -4.30 -52.01 -12.21
N ILE A 29 -4.83 -51.40 -11.13
CA ILE A 29 -6.27 -51.39 -10.83
C ILE A 29 -7.05 -50.69 -11.95
N LEU A 30 -6.59 -49.51 -12.40
CA LEU A 30 -7.18 -48.75 -13.51
C LEU A 30 -7.18 -49.55 -14.82
N ASN A 31 -6.04 -50.15 -15.21
CA ASN A 31 -5.95 -50.94 -16.43
C ASN A 31 -6.85 -52.20 -16.38
N ALA A 32 -6.91 -52.88 -15.22
CA ALA A 32 -7.80 -54.00 -15.02
C ALA A 32 -9.27 -53.57 -15.07
N LEU A 33 -9.64 -52.49 -14.38
CA LEU A 33 -10.99 -51.92 -14.36
C LEU A 33 -11.44 -51.52 -15.77
N LEU A 34 -10.64 -50.75 -16.51
CA LEU A 34 -10.95 -50.36 -17.89
C LEU A 34 -11.12 -51.57 -18.82
N ASN A 35 -10.33 -52.63 -18.64
CA ASN A 35 -10.49 -53.87 -19.41
C ASN A 35 -11.76 -54.65 -19.01
N THR A 36 -12.10 -54.72 -17.73
CA THR A 36 -13.38 -55.32 -17.26
C THR A 36 -14.58 -54.52 -17.78
N LEU A 37 -14.51 -53.19 -17.79
CA LEU A 37 -15.56 -52.31 -18.30
C LEU A 37 -15.70 -52.36 -19.83
N LYS A 38 -14.63 -52.66 -20.58
CA LYS A 38 -14.71 -53.00 -22.01
C LYS A 38 -15.43 -54.33 -22.27
N ILE A 39 -15.37 -55.28 -21.34
CA ILE A 39 -15.97 -56.61 -21.47
C ILE A 39 -17.45 -56.61 -21.02
N ASP A 40 -17.79 -55.93 -19.91
CA ASP A 40 -19.19 -55.72 -19.47
C ASP A 40 -19.44 -54.26 -19.07
N PRO A 41 -19.83 -53.38 -20.02
CA PRO A 41 -20.21 -51.99 -19.74
C PRO A 41 -21.40 -51.85 -18.78
N SER A 42 -22.23 -52.89 -18.63
CA SER A 42 -23.40 -52.84 -17.74
C SER A 42 -23.02 -52.79 -16.25
N LEU A 43 -21.76 -53.06 -15.89
CA LEU A 43 -21.26 -52.97 -14.52
C LEU A 43 -21.27 -51.56 -13.94
N ILE A 44 -21.27 -50.50 -14.77
CA ILE A 44 -21.13 -49.11 -14.32
C ILE A 44 -22.46 -48.57 -13.76
N GLN A 45 -23.58 -48.99 -14.36
CA GLN A 45 -24.94 -48.60 -13.95
C GLN A 45 -25.50 -49.48 -12.81
N LYS A 46 -24.77 -50.51 -12.36
CA LYS A 46 -25.25 -51.40 -11.28
C LYS A 46 -25.06 -50.74 -9.91
N GLU A 47 -26.12 -50.71 -9.10
CA GLU A 47 -26.08 -50.35 -7.67
C GLU A 47 -25.15 -51.34 -6.90
N TYR A 48 -24.06 -50.87 -6.28
CA TYR A 48 -23.12 -51.67 -5.47
C TYR A 48 -23.49 -51.68 -3.97
N ILE A 49 -22.51 -51.63 -3.06
CA ILE A 49 -22.71 -51.63 -1.60
C ILE A 49 -23.56 -50.42 -1.21
N LEU A 50 -24.60 -50.66 -0.39
CA LEU A 50 -25.58 -49.64 0.04
C LEU A 50 -26.23 -48.87 -1.13
N LYS A 51 -26.26 -49.48 -2.32
CA LYS A 51 -26.89 -48.93 -3.53
C LYS A 51 -26.23 -47.63 -4.05
N ARG A 52 -24.90 -47.59 -3.92
CA ARG A 52 -24.00 -46.57 -4.46
C ARG A 52 -23.47 -46.96 -5.84
N HIS A 53 -23.15 -45.99 -6.69
CA HIS A 53 -22.54 -46.24 -8.01
C HIS A 53 -21.02 -46.43 -7.89
N LEU A 54 -20.39 -46.92 -8.97
CA LEU A 54 -18.96 -47.23 -9.02
C LEU A 54 -18.07 -46.05 -8.56
N PHE A 55 -18.36 -44.84 -9.05
CA PHE A 55 -17.61 -43.62 -8.72
C PHE A 55 -17.62 -43.28 -7.22
N HIS A 56 -18.74 -43.49 -6.50
CA HIS A 56 -18.79 -43.30 -5.05
C HIS A 56 -17.89 -44.28 -4.30
N ILE A 57 -17.67 -45.49 -4.82
CA ILE A 57 -16.78 -46.48 -4.20
C ILE A 57 -15.31 -46.11 -4.42
N ILE A 58 -14.97 -45.59 -5.61
CA ILE A 58 -13.61 -45.09 -5.91
C ILE A 58 -13.23 -43.96 -4.94
N VAL A 59 -14.12 -43.00 -4.72
CA VAL A 59 -13.95 -41.94 -3.70
C VAL A 59 -13.87 -42.53 -2.29
N LEU A 60 -14.76 -43.48 -1.92
CA LEU A 60 -14.72 -44.15 -0.63
C LEU A 60 -13.46 -45.00 -0.38
N LYS A 61 -12.65 -45.26 -1.42
CA LYS A 61 -11.38 -46.01 -1.36
C LYS A 61 -10.13 -45.14 -1.57
N ASP A 62 -10.29 -43.84 -1.82
CA ASP A 62 -9.21 -42.86 -2.08
C ASP A 62 -8.30 -43.19 -3.29
N LEU A 63 -8.86 -43.82 -4.32
CA LEU A 63 -8.09 -44.24 -5.50
C LEU A 63 -8.01 -43.10 -6.51
N ALA A 64 -7.25 -42.05 -6.20
CA ALA A 64 -7.18 -40.82 -6.99
C ALA A 64 -6.68 -41.01 -8.42
N VAL A 65 -5.73 -41.92 -8.67
CA VAL A 65 -5.23 -42.23 -10.03
C VAL A 65 -6.27 -43.02 -10.82
N VAL A 66 -7.00 -43.92 -10.16
CA VAL A 66 -8.14 -44.63 -10.77
C VAL A 66 -9.27 -43.65 -11.10
N MET A 67 -9.56 -42.70 -10.19
CA MET A 67 -10.55 -41.65 -10.41
C MET A 67 -10.21 -40.78 -11.62
N LYS A 68 -8.96 -40.30 -11.72
CA LYS A 68 -8.49 -39.50 -12.86
C LYS A 68 -8.68 -40.24 -14.18
N GLY A 69 -8.13 -41.46 -14.28
CA GLY A 69 -8.24 -42.27 -15.50
C GLY A 69 -9.67 -42.71 -15.86
N MET A 70 -10.61 -42.67 -14.91
CA MET A 70 -12.03 -42.89 -15.17
C MET A 70 -12.74 -41.61 -15.65
N LEU A 71 -12.33 -40.43 -15.19
CA LEU A 71 -12.83 -39.13 -15.63
C LEU A 71 -12.26 -38.69 -16.99
N ASP A 72 -11.04 -39.12 -17.33
CA ASP A 72 -10.42 -38.97 -18.66
C ASP A 72 -11.06 -39.91 -19.72
N SER A 73 -12.01 -40.75 -19.33
CA SER A 73 -12.65 -41.75 -20.18
C SER A 73 -14.09 -41.40 -20.55
N ILE A 74 -14.67 -42.16 -21.50
CA ILE A 74 -16.09 -42.06 -21.92
C ILE A 74 -17.11 -42.18 -20.78
N TYR A 75 -16.68 -42.62 -19.59
CA TYR A 75 -17.54 -42.84 -18.43
C TYR A 75 -17.71 -41.61 -17.52
N LYS A 76 -17.06 -40.47 -17.82
CA LYS A 76 -17.21 -39.19 -17.09
C LYS A 76 -18.67 -38.79 -16.76
N PRO A 77 -19.67 -38.92 -17.67
CA PRO A 77 -21.06 -38.52 -17.37
C PRO A 77 -21.70 -39.27 -16.19
N LEU A 78 -21.19 -40.45 -15.83
CA LEU A 78 -21.75 -41.29 -14.77
C LEU A 78 -21.29 -40.84 -13.37
N ALA A 79 -20.27 -39.97 -13.27
CA ALA A 79 -19.86 -39.34 -12.01
C ALA A 79 -20.87 -38.29 -11.51
N PHE A 80 -21.78 -37.81 -12.36
CA PHE A 80 -22.87 -36.90 -11.98
C PHE A 80 -24.05 -37.60 -11.28
N GLN A 81 -24.09 -38.93 -11.27
CA GLN A 81 -25.18 -39.67 -10.64
C GLN A 81 -25.12 -39.54 -9.11
N ALA A 82 -26.23 -39.11 -8.51
CA ALA A 82 -26.38 -39.08 -7.05
C ALA A 82 -26.88 -40.43 -6.51
N ASP A 83 -26.66 -40.69 -5.23
CA ASP A 83 -27.19 -41.89 -4.56
C ASP A 83 -28.66 -41.73 -4.10
N ARG A 84 -29.18 -42.71 -3.35
CA ARG A 84 -30.56 -42.68 -2.81
C ARG A 84 -30.84 -41.56 -1.80
N LYS A 85 -29.81 -40.88 -1.29
CA LYS A 85 -29.90 -39.67 -0.46
C LYS A 85 -29.68 -38.39 -1.28
N LYS A 86 -29.66 -38.47 -2.62
CA LYS A 86 -29.21 -37.39 -3.53
C LYS A 86 -27.77 -36.95 -3.24
N GLU A 87 -26.95 -37.78 -2.59
CA GLU A 87 -25.55 -37.43 -2.31
C GLU A 87 -24.67 -37.73 -3.54
N THR A 88 -24.00 -36.68 -4.04
CA THR A 88 -23.04 -36.76 -5.15
C THR A 88 -21.68 -37.23 -4.65
N VAL A 89 -20.76 -37.56 -5.56
CA VAL A 89 -19.38 -37.96 -5.23
C VAL A 89 -18.64 -36.93 -4.35
N ILE A 90 -18.96 -35.63 -4.47
CA ILE A 90 -18.36 -34.56 -3.67
C ILE A 90 -18.78 -34.64 -2.19
N HIS A 91 -20.05 -34.92 -1.90
CA HIS A 91 -20.53 -35.13 -0.51
C HIS A 91 -19.80 -36.30 0.18
N TYR A 92 -19.39 -37.31 -0.60
CA TYR A 92 -18.63 -38.45 -0.10
C TYR A 92 -17.15 -38.15 0.11
N ALA A 93 -16.54 -37.27 -0.71
CA ALA A 93 -15.17 -36.81 -0.51
C ALA A 93 -15.05 -36.01 0.79
N VAL A 94 -15.92 -35.03 1.01
CA VAL A 94 -15.93 -34.18 2.22
C VAL A 94 -15.98 -35.00 3.52
N ARG A 95 -16.86 -36.01 3.59
CA ARG A 95 -17.04 -36.81 4.81
C ARG A 95 -15.89 -37.77 5.14
N LYS A 96 -15.10 -38.16 4.14
CA LYS A 96 -14.07 -39.22 4.30
C LYS A 96 -12.69 -38.66 4.61
N PHE A 97 -12.35 -37.49 4.07
CA PHE A 97 -10.98 -36.98 4.10
C PHE A 97 -10.80 -35.88 5.13
N GLU A 98 -10.01 -36.19 6.16
CA GLU A 98 -9.71 -35.27 7.26
C GLU A 98 -8.55 -34.31 6.94
N SER A 99 -7.63 -34.73 6.07
CA SER A 99 -6.42 -33.97 5.69
C SER A 99 -6.03 -34.03 4.21
N SER A 100 -6.68 -34.87 3.39
CA SER A 100 -6.36 -35.05 1.96
C SER A 100 -7.41 -34.40 1.06
N THR A 101 -7.13 -33.19 0.58
CA THR A 101 -8.03 -32.50 -0.38
C THR A 101 -7.91 -33.02 -1.80
N LYS A 102 -6.84 -33.77 -2.13
CA LYS A 102 -6.48 -34.17 -3.51
C LYS A 102 -7.62 -34.82 -4.31
N MET A 103 -8.46 -35.64 -3.67
CA MET A 103 -9.64 -36.25 -4.31
C MET A 103 -10.75 -35.23 -4.56
N LEU A 104 -10.93 -34.26 -3.64
CA LEU A 104 -11.92 -33.19 -3.73
C LEU A 104 -11.52 -32.15 -4.78
N ASP A 105 -10.25 -31.71 -4.79
CA ASP A 105 -9.69 -30.80 -5.80
C ASP A 105 -9.86 -31.41 -7.21
N LEU A 106 -9.44 -32.66 -7.41
CA LEU A 106 -9.58 -33.42 -8.67
C LEU A 106 -11.05 -33.58 -9.13
N LEU A 107 -11.98 -33.79 -8.19
CA LEU A 107 -13.40 -33.85 -8.50
C LEU A 107 -13.94 -32.49 -8.98
N LEU A 108 -13.50 -31.39 -8.37
CA LEU A 108 -13.96 -30.04 -8.68
C LEU A 108 -13.34 -29.49 -9.97
N GLU A 109 -12.08 -29.85 -10.28
CA GLU A 109 -11.45 -29.60 -11.58
C GLU A 109 -12.25 -30.23 -12.73
N TYR A 110 -12.67 -31.50 -12.58
CA TYR A 110 -13.32 -32.24 -13.66
C TYR A 110 -14.85 -32.07 -13.72
N LEU A 111 -15.50 -31.77 -12.59
CA LEU A 111 -16.96 -31.78 -12.41
C LEU A 111 -17.45 -30.55 -11.59
N PRO A 112 -17.11 -29.31 -11.98
CA PRO A 112 -17.39 -28.11 -11.16
C PRO A 112 -18.88 -27.90 -10.87
N SER A 113 -19.78 -28.28 -11.77
CA SER A 113 -21.24 -28.15 -11.58
C SER A 113 -21.85 -29.07 -10.51
N LEU A 114 -21.06 -29.93 -9.86
CA LEU A 114 -21.51 -30.74 -8.72
C LEU A 114 -21.43 -30.01 -7.36
N ILE A 115 -20.79 -28.84 -7.31
CA ILE A 115 -20.37 -28.19 -6.05
C ILE A 115 -21.53 -27.82 -5.12
N ASP A 116 -22.57 -27.17 -5.66
CA ASP A 116 -23.74 -26.71 -4.90
C ASP A 116 -24.98 -27.60 -5.05
N ILE A 117 -24.82 -28.83 -5.56
CA ILE A 117 -25.96 -29.75 -5.66
C ILE A 117 -26.41 -30.14 -4.24
N PRO A 118 -27.69 -29.92 -3.86
CA PRO A 118 -28.17 -30.27 -2.54
C PRO A 118 -28.52 -31.76 -2.44
N ASN A 119 -28.23 -32.37 -1.29
CA ASN A 119 -28.72 -33.70 -0.93
C ASN A 119 -30.21 -33.69 -0.54
N LYS A 120 -30.73 -34.82 -0.05
CA LYS A 120 -32.14 -34.99 0.41
C LYS A 120 -32.54 -34.21 1.68
N ARG A 121 -31.68 -33.34 2.20
CA ARG A 121 -31.95 -32.42 3.32
C ARG A 121 -31.74 -30.96 2.91
N GLY A 122 -31.61 -30.68 1.61
CA GLY A 122 -31.20 -29.37 1.09
C GLY A 122 -29.71 -29.04 1.28
N GLN A 123 -28.95 -29.86 2.02
CA GLN A 123 -27.57 -29.57 2.38
C GLN A 123 -26.62 -29.79 1.19
N THR A 124 -25.78 -28.79 0.89
CA THR A 124 -24.68 -28.91 -0.09
C THR A 124 -23.46 -29.61 0.53
N ALA A 125 -22.42 -29.85 -0.28
CA ALA A 125 -21.13 -30.34 0.22
C ALA A 125 -20.50 -29.41 1.28
N LEU A 126 -20.71 -28.10 1.17
CA LEU A 126 -20.19 -27.09 2.10
C LEU A 126 -20.87 -27.17 3.48
N HIS A 127 -22.19 -27.37 3.53
CA HIS A 127 -22.92 -27.59 4.79
C HIS A 127 -22.36 -28.78 5.57
N LEU A 128 -22.01 -29.87 4.87
CA LEU A 128 -21.39 -31.03 5.50
C LEU A 128 -19.96 -30.72 5.97
N ALA A 129 -19.18 -29.97 5.19
CA ALA A 129 -17.81 -29.60 5.57
C ALA A 129 -17.77 -28.74 6.85
N VAL A 130 -18.73 -27.82 7.01
CA VAL A 130 -18.88 -27.03 8.25
C VAL A 130 -19.41 -27.89 9.40
N SER A 131 -20.49 -28.64 9.19
CA SER A 131 -21.08 -29.51 10.22
C SER A 131 -20.10 -30.57 10.77
N ASP A 132 -19.18 -31.06 9.95
CA ASP A 132 -18.16 -32.06 10.32
C ASP A 132 -16.81 -31.41 10.72
N GLY A 133 -16.73 -30.07 10.80
CA GLY A 133 -15.54 -29.32 11.23
C GLY A 133 -14.33 -29.37 10.29
N LYS A 134 -14.51 -29.72 9.01
CA LYS A 134 -13.44 -30.06 8.06
C LYS A 134 -12.86 -28.82 7.37
N VAL A 135 -12.08 -28.02 8.13
CA VAL A 135 -11.43 -26.77 7.67
C VAL A 135 -10.79 -26.86 6.28
N ALA A 136 -10.04 -27.93 5.99
CA ALA A 136 -9.39 -28.11 4.69
C ALA A 136 -10.40 -28.29 3.53
N ALA A 137 -11.49 -29.04 3.77
CA ALA A 137 -12.55 -29.22 2.78
C ALA A 137 -13.39 -27.95 2.59
N ILE A 138 -13.62 -27.16 3.65
CA ILE A 138 -14.25 -25.84 3.57
C ILE A 138 -13.41 -24.94 2.65
N LYS A 139 -12.10 -24.82 2.93
CA LYS A 139 -11.19 -24.01 2.10
C LYS A 139 -11.17 -24.45 0.64
N THR A 140 -11.07 -25.75 0.34
CA THR A 140 -11.16 -26.26 -1.05
C THR A 140 -12.51 -25.93 -1.71
N LEU A 141 -13.65 -26.15 -1.04
CA LEU A 141 -14.96 -25.88 -1.62
C LEU A 141 -15.16 -24.38 -1.91
N ILE A 142 -14.81 -23.51 -0.97
CA ILE A 142 -14.85 -22.05 -1.15
C ILE A 142 -13.91 -21.63 -2.29
N ARG A 143 -12.72 -22.23 -2.40
CA ARG A 143 -11.76 -21.98 -3.50
C ARG A 143 -12.30 -22.37 -4.88
N HIS A 144 -13.25 -23.30 -4.96
CA HIS A 144 -13.93 -23.68 -6.20
C HIS A 144 -15.30 -22.99 -6.39
N ASN A 145 -15.60 -21.92 -5.65
CA ASN A 145 -16.82 -21.11 -5.70
C ASN A 145 -18.09 -21.81 -5.17
N ALA A 146 -18.00 -22.57 -4.09
CA ALA A 146 -19.19 -23.08 -3.39
C ALA A 146 -19.98 -21.93 -2.75
N ASP A 147 -21.31 -21.94 -2.92
CA ASP A 147 -22.22 -20.92 -2.38
C ASP A 147 -22.46 -21.13 -0.86
N PRO A 148 -21.99 -20.22 0.02
CA PRO A 148 -22.17 -20.33 1.46
C PRO A 148 -23.57 -19.91 1.94
N ASP A 149 -24.29 -19.11 1.14
CA ASP A 149 -25.57 -18.48 1.47
C ASP A 149 -26.77 -19.29 0.99
N ARG A 150 -26.52 -20.35 0.22
CA ARG A 150 -27.50 -21.39 -0.10
C ARG A 150 -28.08 -21.98 1.18
N LYS A 151 -29.40 -22.00 1.29
CA LYS A 151 -30.12 -22.53 2.46
C LYS A 151 -30.50 -23.99 2.30
N ASP A 152 -30.39 -24.75 3.39
CA ASP A 152 -30.87 -26.12 3.48
C ASP A 152 -32.40 -26.20 3.75
N GLU A 153 -32.95 -27.41 3.91
CA GLU A 153 -34.39 -27.59 4.19
C GLU A 153 -34.81 -27.04 5.58
N SER A 154 -33.86 -26.76 6.47
CA SER A 154 -34.09 -26.08 7.75
C SER A 154 -33.96 -24.55 7.65
N SER A 155 -33.83 -24.01 6.43
CA SER A 155 -33.54 -22.60 6.12
C SER A 155 -32.20 -22.09 6.67
N LYS A 156 -31.27 -22.98 7.03
CA LYS A 156 -29.93 -22.64 7.52
C LYS A 156 -28.93 -22.58 6.38
N THR A 157 -28.08 -21.57 6.39
CA THR A 157 -26.91 -21.42 5.52
C THR A 157 -25.72 -22.24 6.04
N SER A 158 -24.65 -22.36 5.26
CA SER A 158 -23.41 -22.98 5.76
C SER A 158 -22.76 -22.18 6.89
N ARG A 159 -23.00 -20.85 6.96
CA ARG A 159 -22.53 -19.97 8.03
C ARG A 159 -23.27 -20.23 9.36
N ASP A 160 -24.57 -20.53 9.31
CA ASP A 160 -25.38 -20.81 10.50
C ASP A 160 -24.97 -22.10 11.26
N TYR A 161 -24.19 -22.97 10.62
CA TYR A 161 -23.58 -24.14 11.27
C TYR A 161 -22.22 -23.85 11.94
N ALA A 162 -21.64 -22.65 11.75
CA ALA A 162 -20.32 -22.28 12.24
C ALA A 162 -20.31 -21.36 13.48
N VAL A 163 -21.49 -20.96 13.98
CA VAL A 163 -21.69 -19.85 14.95
C VAL A 163 -20.79 -19.92 16.19
N ASP A 164 -20.53 -21.12 16.73
CA ASP A 164 -19.73 -21.32 17.94
C ASP A 164 -18.25 -21.70 17.67
N GLN A 165 -17.78 -21.66 16.41
CA GLN A 165 -16.42 -22.10 16.05
C GLN A 165 -15.68 -21.07 15.17
N PRO A 166 -14.83 -20.19 15.76
CA PRO A 166 -14.17 -19.12 15.01
C PRO A 166 -13.28 -19.63 13.86
N LYS A 167 -12.66 -20.81 14.00
CA LYS A 167 -11.85 -21.44 12.93
C LYS A 167 -12.66 -21.87 11.71
N LEU A 168 -13.96 -22.15 11.87
CA LEU A 168 -14.85 -22.49 10.75
C LEU A 168 -15.39 -21.23 10.07
N ILE A 169 -15.67 -20.18 10.86
CA ILE A 169 -16.03 -18.85 10.36
C ILE A 169 -14.88 -18.28 9.52
N GLU A 170 -13.64 -18.31 10.04
CA GLU A 170 -12.43 -17.90 9.31
C GLU A 170 -12.26 -18.67 7.99
N ALA A 171 -12.53 -19.98 7.97
CA ALA A 171 -12.46 -20.81 6.76
C ALA A 171 -13.59 -20.56 5.75
N LEU A 172 -14.76 -20.08 6.19
CA LEU A 172 -15.88 -19.69 5.32
C LEU A 172 -15.70 -18.28 4.73
N ILE A 173 -14.87 -17.43 5.34
CA ILE A 173 -14.59 -16.06 4.90
C ILE A 173 -13.54 -16.03 3.77
N SER A 174 -12.79 -17.11 3.52
CA SER A 174 -11.68 -17.17 2.54
C SER A 174 -12.12 -17.25 1.07
N ILE A 175 -13.03 -16.37 0.64
CA ILE A 175 -13.77 -16.39 -0.63
C ILE A 175 -12.85 -16.19 -1.86
N ASN A 176 -13.12 -16.94 -2.93
CA ASN A 176 -12.49 -16.78 -4.24
C ASN A 176 -13.12 -15.59 -5.01
N LEU A 177 -12.29 -14.70 -5.54
CA LEU A 177 -12.67 -13.33 -5.92
C LEU A 177 -12.93 -13.11 -7.42
N ASN A 178 -12.85 -14.16 -8.23
CA ASN A 178 -12.91 -14.04 -9.69
C ASN A 178 -14.32 -14.06 -10.34
N ASN A 179 -15.42 -14.16 -9.56
CA ASN A 179 -16.76 -14.33 -10.14
C ASN A 179 -17.93 -13.66 -9.38
N LEU A 180 -17.67 -12.56 -8.65
CA LEU A 180 -18.77 -11.72 -8.15
C LEU A 180 -19.45 -10.98 -9.33
N HIS A 181 -20.49 -11.59 -9.90
CA HIS A 181 -21.37 -10.92 -10.85
C HIS A 181 -22.05 -9.70 -10.19
N PHE A 182 -21.62 -8.51 -10.58
CA PHE A 182 -22.20 -7.23 -10.16
C PHE A 182 -23.61 -7.05 -10.75
N ASN A 183 -24.63 -7.67 -10.14
CA ASN A 183 -26.04 -7.37 -10.43
C ASN A 183 -26.99 -7.82 -9.30
N GLN A 184 -27.01 -7.05 -8.22
CA GLN A 184 -28.23 -6.78 -7.45
C GLN A 184 -28.06 -5.47 -6.66
N GLN A 185 -29.16 -4.73 -6.53
CA GLN A 185 -29.16 -3.30 -6.20
C GLN A 185 -28.64 -3.01 -4.78
N PHE A 186 -27.90 -1.91 -4.63
CA PHE A 186 -27.73 -1.28 -3.32
C PHE A 186 -29.11 -0.78 -2.83
N PRO A 187 -29.41 -0.86 -1.52
CA PRO A 187 -30.59 -0.21 -0.97
C PRO A 187 -30.48 1.32 -1.15
N VAL A 188 -31.60 1.96 -1.45
CA VAL A 188 -31.70 3.42 -1.53
C VAL A 188 -31.43 4.01 -0.16
N LEU A 189 -30.40 4.83 -0.05
CA LEU A 189 -30.04 5.55 1.18
C LEU A 189 -30.87 6.84 1.26
N ASP A 190 -32.15 6.71 1.59
CA ASP A 190 -32.93 7.85 2.04
C ASP A 190 -32.49 8.25 3.45
N GLY A 191 -32.14 9.52 3.61
CA GLY A 191 -31.52 10.03 4.83
C GLY A 191 -32.51 10.16 5.98
N GLU A 192 -32.54 9.16 6.88
CA GLU A 192 -32.82 9.36 8.31
C GLU A 192 -32.52 8.11 9.18
N HIS A 193 -32.40 6.91 8.61
CA HIS A 193 -32.13 5.68 9.37
C HIS A 193 -30.92 4.88 8.85
N THR A 194 -29.71 5.35 9.19
CA THR A 194 -28.46 4.58 9.01
C THR A 194 -28.34 3.50 10.08
N SER A 195 -28.78 2.27 9.78
CA SER A 195 -28.57 1.13 10.69
C SER A 195 -27.11 0.67 10.69
N ARG A 196 -26.69 0.04 11.80
CA ARG A 196 -25.37 -0.61 11.94
C ARG A 196 -25.08 -1.61 10.82
N GLU A 197 -26.11 -2.18 10.22
CA GLU A 197 -25.99 -3.18 9.15
C GLU A 197 -25.43 -2.57 7.85
N ALA A 198 -25.70 -1.30 7.55
CA ALA A 198 -25.09 -0.64 6.38
C ALA A 198 -23.58 -0.47 6.55
N VAL A 199 -23.12 -0.15 7.78
CA VAL A 199 -21.70 -0.07 8.13
C VAL A 199 -21.05 -1.45 8.14
N VAL A 200 -21.74 -2.47 8.67
CA VAL A 200 -21.25 -3.87 8.64
C VAL A 200 -21.15 -4.36 7.18
N GLN A 201 -22.16 -4.15 6.34
CA GLN A 201 -22.13 -4.54 4.92
C GLN A 201 -21.03 -3.81 4.12
N LEU A 202 -20.72 -2.55 4.44
CA LEU A 202 -19.58 -1.84 3.87
C LEU A 202 -18.25 -2.41 4.39
N THR A 203 -18.14 -2.65 5.71
CA THR A 203 -16.91 -3.18 6.34
C THR A 203 -16.62 -4.62 5.89
N GLU A 204 -17.65 -5.45 5.72
CA GLU A 204 -17.59 -6.78 5.11
C GLU A 204 -17.19 -6.67 3.63
N ARG A 205 -17.78 -5.76 2.83
CA ARG A 205 -17.36 -5.54 1.43
C ARG A 205 -15.89 -5.09 1.31
N PHE A 206 -15.42 -4.19 2.17
CA PHE A 206 -14.02 -3.74 2.15
C PHE A 206 -13.05 -4.81 2.68
N SER A 207 -13.48 -5.67 3.61
CA SER A 207 -12.66 -6.83 4.03
C SER A 207 -12.69 -7.99 3.02
N MET A 208 -13.72 -8.12 2.19
CA MET A 208 -13.72 -9.06 1.05
C MET A 208 -12.70 -8.68 -0.03
N LEU A 209 -12.37 -7.39 -0.21
CA LEU A 209 -11.31 -6.96 -1.13
C LEU A 209 -9.89 -7.38 -0.68
N ARG A 210 -9.71 -7.73 0.59
CA ARG A 210 -8.40 -8.03 1.21
C ARG A 210 -7.76 -9.35 0.75
N LEU A 211 -8.52 -10.24 0.12
CA LEU A 211 -8.08 -11.59 -0.28
C LEU A 211 -7.79 -11.71 -1.78
N ALA A 212 -7.85 -10.61 -2.54
CA ALA A 212 -7.90 -10.61 -4.01
C ALA A 212 -6.53 -10.68 -4.72
N SER A 213 -5.44 -10.79 -3.97
CA SER A 213 -4.09 -10.47 -4.44
C SER A 213 -3.00 -11.49 -4.09
N GLU A 214 -3.30 -12.56 -3.33
CA GLU A 214 -2.33 -13.62 -3.00
C GLU A 214 -2.11 -14.61 -4.17
N SER A 215 -1.81 -14.08 -5.38
CA SER A 215 -1.10 -14.78 -6.45
C SER A 215 -0.73 -13.84 -7.63
N ASP A 216 0.20 -12.90 -7.44
CA ASP A 216 1.03 -12.38 -8.55
C ASP A 216 2.28 -11.60 -8.04
N ASP A 217 3.15 -12.30 -7.31
CA ASP A 217 4.51 -11.82 -6.99
C ASP A 217 5.43 -11.88 -8.23
N SER A 218 5.06 -11.13 -9.29
CA SER A 218 5.84 -11.00 -10.53
C SER A 218 5.60 -9.64 -11.19
N TRP A 219 6.28 -8.60 -10.69
CA TRP A 219 6.29 -7.26 -11.29
C TRP A 219 7.70 -6.68 -11.49
N ASP A 220 8.72 -7.54 -11.48
CA ASP A 220 10.12 -7.17 -11.73
C ASP A 220 10.55 -7.31 -13.21
N ASP A 221 9.83 -8.08 -14.04
CA ASP A 221 10.14 -8.24 -15.47
C ASP A 221 9.31 -7.32 -16.38
N ILE A 222 9.76 -6.07 -16.55
CA ILE A 222 9.45 -5.25 -17.74
C ILE A 222 10.77 -4.83 -18.40
N SER A 223 11.52 -5.83 -18.88
CA SER A 223 12.79 -5.66 -19.60
C SER A 223 12.77 -6.21 -21.03
N TYR A 224 11.58 -6.54 -21.59
CA TYR A 224 11.42 -7.00 -22.97
C TYR A 224 10.30 -6.28 -23.74
N LEU A 225 10.57 -5.04 -24.14
CA LEU A 225 9.88 -4.36 -25.26
C LEU A 225 10.90 -3.74 -26.22
N SER A 226 11.70 -4.60 -26.85
CA SER A 226 12.48 -4.26 -28.03
C SER A 226 12.76 -5.50 -28.89
N SER A 227 12.46 -5.38 -30.19
CA SER A 227 12.67 -6.34 -31.29
C SER A 227 11.91 -7.67 -31.28
N GLU A 228 10.94 -7.79 -32.19
CA GLU A 228 10.55 -9.06 -32.81
C GLU A 228 11.66 -9.56 -33.75
N SER A 229 11.91 -10.87 -33.84
CA SER A 229 12.05 -11.57 -35.15
C SER A 229 12.32 -13.09 -35.05
N SER A 230 11.31 -13.88 -35.43
CA SER A 230 11.39 -15.06 -36.31
C SER A 230 12.30 -16.30 -36.02
N ARG A 231 11.67 -17.48 -36.12
CA ARG A 231 12.19 -18.80 -36.58
C ARG A 231 13.13 -19.59 -35.63
N THR A 232 13.19 -20.93 -35.61
CA THR A 232 12.33 -22.08 -36.01
C THR A 232 13.01 -23.37 -35.52
N GLN A 233 12.25 -24.37 -35.02
CA GLN A 233 12.63 -25.82 -35.00
C GLN A 233 13.91 -26.19 -34.19
N SER A 234 14.21 -27.43 -33.78
CA SER A 234 13.51 -28.74 -33.71
C SER A 234 14.37 -29.69 -32.85
N ASP A 235 13.75 -30.67 -32.16
CA ASP A 235 14.35 -31.93 -31.65
C ASP A 235 15.57 -31.83 -30.68
N GLY A 236 15.82 -32.74 -29.73
CA GLY A 236 15.04 -33.86 -29.23
C GLY A 236 15.92 -34.81 -28.39
N ILE A 237 15.33 -35.39 -27.32
CA ILE A 237 15.63 -36.72 -26.76
C ILE A 237 16.95 -36.95 -25.93
N GLN A 238 16.77 -37.69 -24.82
CA GLN A 238 17.74 -38.52 -24.03
C GLN A 238 18.68 -37.93 -22.95
N THR A 239 18.28 -38.18 -21.69
CA THR A 239 19.11 -38.75 -20.59
C THR A 239 19.53 -40.22 -20.91
N PRO A 240 20.45 -40.95 -20.21
CA PRO A 240 20.82 -40.86 -18.78
C PRO A 240 22.27 -41.34 -18.38
N SER A 241 22.45 -41.71 -17.09
CA SER A 241 23.50 -42.57 -16.46
C SER A 241 24.94 -42.00 -16.38
N SER A 242 25.68 -41.94 -15.25
CA SER A 242 25.89 -42.79 -14.04
C SER A 242 26.97 -43.88 -14.18
N SER A 243 28.13 -43.72 -13.52
CA SER A 243 28.58 -44.56 -12.39
C SER A 243 30.09 -44.51 -12.08
N LYS A 244 30.40 -44.56 -10.76
CA LYS A 244 31.51 -45.25 -10.07
C LYS A 244 32.99 -44.88 -10.33
N ASN A 245 33.67 -44.58 -9.21
CA ASN A 245 34.87 -45.25 -8.62
C ASN A 245 36.06 -45.59 -9.55
N SER A 246 37.33 -45.47 -9.18
CA SER A 246 38.05 -45.02 -7.96
C SER A 246 39.55 -44.86 -8.40
N ASP A 247 40.63 -44.81 -7.61
CA ASP A 247 40.94 -45.14 -6.21
C ASP A 247 42.32 -44.53 -5.84
N ARG A 248 42.68 -44.44 -4.54
CA ARG A 248 44.08 -44.42 -3.99
C ARG A 248 45.02 -43.22 -4.26
N SER A 249 46.02 -42.92 -3.41
CA SER A 249 46.29 -43.33 -2.01
C SER A 249 47.44 -42.50 -1.38
N ASP A 250 47.66 -42.74 -0.08
CA ASP A 250 48.89 -42.53 0.72
C ASP A 250 49.21 -41.07 1.14
N ASP A 251 49.09 -40.67 2.41
CA ASP A 251 49.66 -41.14 3.70
C ASP A 251 51.04 -40.54 4.04
N LEU A 252 51.14 -39.89 5.21
CA LEU A 252 51.97 -40.35 6.35
C LEU A 252 52.01 -39.32 7.50
N SER A 253 51.77 -39.79 8.74
CA SER A 253 51.95 -39.03 9.99
C SER A 253 52.56 -39.89 11.11
N SER A 254 53.69 -39.45 11.70
CA SER A 254 54.41 -39.91 12.92
C SER A 254 55.82 -39.28 12.93
N PRO A 255 56.66 -39.29 13.99
CA PRO A 255 56.61 -39.97 15.30
C PRO A 255 56.35 -39.01 16.51
N THR A 256 55.88 -39.41 17.69
CA THR A 256 56.31 -40.41 18.71
C THR A 256 57.18 -39.83 19.84
N LEU A 257 56.84 -40.25 21.07
CA LEU A 257 57.54 -40.04 22.34
C LEU A 257 59.06 -40.30 22.30
N LEU A 258 59.76 -39.70 23.27
CA LEU A 258 61.08 -40.13 23.71
C LEU A 258 61.05 -41.64 24.06
N ALA A 259 61.74 -42.43 23.25
CA ALA A 259 62.19 -43.80 23.46
C ALA A 259 61.26 -44.78 24.23
N GLY A 260 60.69 -45.77 23.53
CA GLY A 260 60.38 -47.07 24.14
C GLY A 260 59.03 -47.71 23.82
N ALA A 261 59.02 -48.51 22.74
CA ALA A 261 58.35 -49.80 22.61
C ALA A 261 56.86 -50.03 23.03
N SER A 262 56.09 -50.42 22.00
CA SER A 262 55.21 -51.61 21.94
C SER A 262 53.73 -51.59 22.43
N ASN A 263 52.87 -51.80 21.42
CA ASN A 263 51.74 -52.75 21.36
C ASN A 263 50.32 -52.39 21.89
N SER A 264 49.49 -51.98 20.90
CA SER A 264 48.29 -52.70 20.40
C SER A 264 46.87 -52.44 20.96
N SER A 265 45.95 -52.35 19.97
CA SER A 265 44.51 -52.71 19.91
C SER A 265 43.37 -51.71 20.23
N GLU A 266 42.67 -51.35 19.13
CA GLU A 266 41.21 -51.24 18.92
C GLU A 266 40.35 -49.99 19.31
N LYS A 267 39.98 -49.25 18.24
CA LYS A 267 38.63 -48.77 17.82
C LYS A 267 37.73 -47.94 18.76
N SER A 268 37.56 -46.67 18.40
CA SER A 268 36.24 -46.04 18.13
C SER A 268 36.43 -44.84 17.19
N ALA A 269 35.37 -44.40 16.48
CA ALA A 269 35.45 -43.34 15.47
C ALA A 269 34.61 -42.11 15.88
N GLU A 270 35.16 -40.91 15.64
CA GLU A 270 34.50 -39.61 15.77
C GLU A 270 34.58 -38.86 14.42
N ASP A 271 33.52 -38.13 14.06
CA ASP A 271 33.46 -37.34 12.82
C ASP A 271 34.25 -36.03 12.95
N THR A 272 35.19 -35.77 12.02
CA THR A 272 35.88 -34.48 11.89
C THR A 272 35.23 -33.59 10.85
N GLN A 273 34.82 -32.38 11.23
CA GLN A 273 34.37 -31.35 10.28
C GLN A 273 35.56 -30.75 9.53
N GLU A 274 35.55 -30.76 8.19
CA GLU A 274 36.53 -30.03 7.37
C GLU A 274 36.26 -28.52 7.39
N GLU A 275 37.31 -27.72 7.56
CA GLU A 275 37.23 -26.26 7.54
C GLU A 275 37.04 -25.74 6.11
N ILE A 276 35.84 -25.23 5.80
CA ILE A 276 35.50 -24.74 4.46
C ILE A 276 36.25 -23.43 4.19
N VAL A 277 37.10 -23.39 3.16
CA VAL A 277 37.82 -22.19 2.74
C VAL A 277 37.17 -21.56 1.51
N PHE A 278 36.74 -20.30 1.63
CA PHE A 278 36.26 -19.47 0.52
C PHE A 278 37.36 -18.53 0.04
N THR A 279 37.62 -18.50 -1.27
CA THR A 279 38.72 -17.74 -1.88
C THR A 279 38.23 -16.61 -2.79
N LEU A 280 39.16 -15.73 -3.17
CA LEU A 280 38.87 -14.64 -4.10
C LEU A 280 38.59 -15.12 -5.54
N ALA A 281 39.06 -16.30 -5.93
CA ALA A 281 38.65 -16.94 -7.19
C ALA A 281 37.17 -17.34 -7.11
N ASP A 282 36.74 -17.94 -6.00
CA ASP A 282 35.33 -18.33 -5.79
C ASP A 282 34.37 -17.14 -5.77
N LEU A 283 34.83 -15.99 -5.28
CA LEU A 283 34.09 -14.73 -5.35
C LEU A 283 33.99 -14.20 -6.80
N ARG A 284 35.07 -14.27 -7.60
CA ARG A 284 35.04 -13.81 -8.99
C ARG A 284 34.25 -14.73 -9.92
N GLU A 285 34.25 -16.03 -9.64
CA GLU A 285 33.52 -17.05 -10.40
C GLU A 285 32.04 -17.14 -10.02
N GLY A 286 31.60 -16.49 -8.94
CA GLY A 286 30.18 -16.47 -8.54
C GLY A 286 29.71 -17.75 -7.83
N HIS A 287 30.58 -18.48 -7.11
CA HIS A 287 30.19 -19.71 -6.38
C HIS A 287 29.33 -19.43 -5.14
N VAL A 288 28.05 -19.09 -5.35
CA VAL A 288 27.04 -18.80 -4.31
C VAL A 288 26.95 -19.92 -3.27
N ASP A 289 26.83 -21.19 -3.69
CA ASP A 289 26.68 -22.34 -2.76
C ASP A 289 27.93 -22.61 -1.91
N LYS A 290 29.11 -22.23 -2.41
CA LYS A 290 30.36 -22.33 -1.63
C LYS A 290 30.41 -21.23 -0.57
N LEU A 291 29.98 -20.01 -0.92
CA LEU A 291 29.85 -18.89 0.00
C LEU A 291 28.80 -19.18 1.09
N ARG A 292 27.62 -19.68 0.70
CA ARG A 292 26.55 -20.05 1.65
C ARG A 292 27.04 -21.08 2.67
N ARG A 293 27.75 -22.13 2.22
CA ARG A 293 28.35 -23.13 3.13
C ARG A 293 29.43 -22.53 4.02
N TYR A 294 30.29 -21.65 3.50
CA TYR A 294 31.32 -20.94 4.28
C TYR A 294 30.71 -20.12 5.43
N LEU A 295 29.66 -19.34 5.14
CA LEU A 295 28.98 -18.50 6.14
C LEU A 295 28.26 -19.36 7.20
N ILE A 296 27.62 -20.47 6.79
CA ILE A 296 26.99 -21.42 7.70
C ILE A 296 28.02 -22.13 8.60
N SER A 297 29.23 -22.42 8.11
CA SER A 297 30.32 -23.00 8.92
C SER A 297 31.05 -21.99 9.80
N GLY A 298 30.49 -20.79 10.03
CA GLY A 298 31.10 -19.75 10.88
C GLY A 298 32.22 -18.96 10.20
N GLY A 299 32.31 -19.00 8.87
CA GLY A 299 33.26 -18.21 8.09
C GLY A 299 33.04 -16.71 8.25
N ASP A 300 34.14 -15.96 8.36
CA ASP A 300 34.12 -14.52 8.62
C ASP A 300 33.87 -13.69 7.33
N PRO A 301 32.71 -13.02 7.19
CA PRO A 301 32.38 -12.16 6.04
C PRO A 301 33.12 -10.82 6.05
N ASP A 302 33.70 -10.43 7.19
CA ASP A 302 34.46 -9.19 7.33
C ASP A 302 35.98 -9.44 7.11
N LYS A 303 36.36 -10.69 6.83
CA LYS A 303 37.75 -11.13 6.61
C LYS A 303 38.41 -10.34 5.48
N ASN A 304 39.57 -9.75 5.79
CA ASN A 304 40.40 -9.03 4.83
C ASN A 304 41.14 -10.01 3.92
N ILE A 305 40.68 -10.15 2.67
CA ILE A 305 41.26 -11.11 1.71
C ILE A 305 42.18 -10.42 0.68
N PHE A 306 41.87 -9.18 0.27
CA PHE A 306 42.63 -8.48 -0.78
C PHE A 306 42.56 -6.96 -0.60
N LEU A 307 43.68 -6.25 -0.86
CA LEU A 307 43.83 -4.80 -0.64
C LEU A 307 43.40 -4.31 0.75
N SER A 308 43.44 -5.19 1.77
CA SER A 308 42.89 -4.95 3.11
C SER A 308 41.41 -4.50 3.10
N ARG A 309 40.61 -5.09 2.22
CA ARG A 309 39.15 -4.88 2.14
C ARG A 309 38.38 -6.13 2.61
N PRO A 310 37.28 -5.97 3.39
CA PRO A 310 36.35 -7.03 3.73
C PRO A 310 35.75 -7.74 2.50
N LEU A 311 35.36 -9.01 2.65
CA LEU A 311 34.73 -9.80 1.59
C LEU A 311 33.44 -9.15 1.06
N ILE A 312 32.59 -8.63 1.95
CA ILE A 312 31.36 -7.88 1.60
C ILE A 312 31.61 -6.68 0.68
N ILE A 313 32.66 -5.89 0.96
CA ILE A 313 33.07 -4.73 0.14
C ILE A 313 33.57 -5.18 -1.24
N GLN A 314 34.29 -6.31 -1.31
CA GLN A 314 34.77 -6.84 -2.58
C GLN A 314 33.62 -7.37 -3.45
N ALA A 315 32.63 -8.06 -2.84
CA ALA A 315 31.44 -8.53 -3.54
C ALA A 315 30.65 -7.37 -4.15
N PHE A 316 30.43 -6.29 -3.39
CA PHE A 316 29.82 -5.05 -3.91
C PHE A 316 30.58 -4.49 -5.11
N ILE A 317 31.91 -4.37 -5.02
CA ILE A 317 32.73 -3.80 -6.11
C ILE A 317 32.64 -4.66 -7.37
N LEU A 318 32.63 -5.99 -7.24
CA LEU A 318 32.50 -6.90 -8.38
C LEU A 318 31.13 -6.78 -9.03
N ALA A 319 30.04 -6.89 -8.25
CA ALA A 319 28.67 -6.73 -8.74
C ALA A 319 28.47 -5.37 -9.45
N ALA A 320 28.92 -4.28 -8.82
CA ALA A 320 28.83 -2.91 -9.38
C ALA A 320 29.75 -2.65 -10.57
N SER A 321 30.62 -3.60 -10.96
CA SER A 321 31.48 -3.51 -12.14
C SER A 321 31.10 -4.52 -13.23
N SER A 322 30.04 -5.32 -13.05
CA SER A 322 29.76 -6.50 -13.87
C SER A 322 28.45 -6.46 -14.67
N GLU A 323 27.92 -5.28 -15.00
CA GLU A 323 26.59 -5.11 -15.66
C GLU A 323 26.37 -5.91 -16.96
N HIS A 324 27.44 -6.43 -17.58
CA HIS A 324 27.39 -7.21 -18.84
C HIS A 324 28.13 -8.56 -18.76
N SER A 325 28.41 -9.11 -17.58
CA SER A 325 29.04 -10.43 -17.44
C SER A 325 27.99 -11.55 -17.30
N GLU A 326 28.32 -12.75 -17.77
CA GLU A 326 27.48 -13.96 -17.57
C GLU A 326 27.25 -14.26 -16.08
N ASN A 327 28.17 -13.82 -15.21
CA ASN A 327 28.13 -14.03 -13.76
C ASN A 327 27.44 -12.90 -12.97
N ALA A 328 26.89 -11.87 -13.63
CA ALA A 328 26.38 -10.66 -12.97
C ALA A 328 25.33 -10.96 -11.87
N SER A 329 24.41 -11.89 -12.15
CA SER A 329 23.39 -12.34 -11.20
C SER A 329 24.01 -13.03 -9.98
N ALA A 330 24.95 -13.94 -10.20
CA ALA A 330 25.64 -14.68 -9.12
C ALA A 330 26.51 -13.78 -8.24
N LEU A 331 27.21 -12.80 -8.83
CA LEU A 331 27.98 -11.79 -8.08
C LEU A 331 27.07 -10.90 -7.22
N THR A 332 25.89 -10.56 -7.74
CA THR A 332 24.87 -9.80 -7.02
C THR A 332 24.26 -10.60 -5.87
N GLU A 333 23.94 -11.89 -6.09
CA GLU A 333 23.46 -12.80 -5.03
C GLU A 333 24.52 -13.01 -3.94
N GLN A 334 25.81 -13.14 -4.29
CA GLN A 334 26.90 -13.21 -3.32
C GLN A 334 26.99 -11.95 -2.46
N PHE A 335 26.81 -10.75 -3.04
CA PHE A 335 26.75 -9.50 -2.28
C PHE A 335 25.54 -9.49 -1.34
N TYR A 336 24.36 -9.91 -1.80
CA TYR A 336 23.14 -9.96 -0.99
C TYR A 336 23.29 -10.92 0.20
N LEU A 337 23.81 -12.13 0.00
CA LEU A 337 24.14 -13.04 1.10
C LEU A 337 25.13 -12.42 2.10
N LEU A 338 26.12 -11.67 1.63
CA LEU A 338 27.09 -11.03 2.52
C LEU A 338 26.48 -9.86 3.32
N LEU A 339 25.42 -9.20 2.83
CA LEU A 339 24.68 -8.19 3.59
C LEU A 339 23.98 -8.75 4.84
N GLU A 340 23.62 -10.03 4.86
CA GLU A 340 23.02 -10.66 6.04
C GLU A 340 24.05 -10.87 7.17
N TYR A 341 25.27 -11.27 6.81
CA TYR A 341 26.30 -11.74 7.76
C TYR A 341 27.41 -10.72 8.07
N GLY A 342 27.80 -9.84 7.15
CA GLY A 342 28.90 -8.88 7.31
C GLY A 342 28.48 -7.48 7.75
N LEU A 343 29.43 -6.55 7.84
CA LEU A 343 29.18 -5.13 8.12
C LEU A 343 29.75 -4.24 7.01
N LEU A 344 28.88 -3.44 6.36
CA LEU A 344 29.29 -2.48 5.32
C LEU A 344 30.18 -1.36 5.87
N GLU A 345 29.85 -0.85 7.05
CA GLU A 345 30.65 0.15 7.77
C GLU A 345 30.96 -0.39 9.18
N ASN A 346 32.23 -0.71 9.42
CA ASN A 346 32.75 -1.15 10.71
C ASN A 346 33.71 -0.06 11.24
N GLN A 347 33.63 0.28 12.52
CA GLN A 347 34.50 1.29 13.16
C GLN A 347 36.00 0.99 12.98
N ASN A 348 36.37 -0.29 12.83
CA ASN A 348 37.75 -0.73 12.57
C ASN A 348 38.16 -0.70 11.09
N SER A 349 37.22 -0.49 10.17
CA SER A 349 37.49 -0.44 8.73
C SER A 349 37.80 1.00 8.28
N LYS A 350 38.92 1.21 7.59
CA LYS A 350 39.28 2.52 7.00
C LYS A 350 38.50 2.84 5.71
N ILE A 351 37.42 2.12 5.43
CA ILE A 351 36.69 2.17 4.16
C ILE A 351 35.36 2.87 4.41
N ASN A 352 35.18 4.04 3.80
CA ASN A 352 33.91 4.75 3.80
C ASN A 352 33.05 4.21 2.65
N PHE A 353 31.96 3.50 2.96
CA PHE A 353 31.14 2.85 1.94
C PHE A 353 30.39 3.89 1.09
N LYS A 354 29.92 4.99 1.69
CA LYS A 354 29.27 6.11 0.99
C LYS A 354 30.19 6.76 -0.05
N ALA A 355 31.49 6.87 0.24
CA ALA A 355 32.48 7.36 -0.73
C ALA A 355 32.67 6.35 -1.88
N LEU A 356 32.76 5.05 -1.57
CA LEU A 356 32.89 3.98 -2.56
C LEU A 356 31.70 3.91 -3.54
N VAL A 357 30.50 4.26 -3.04
CA VAL A 357 29.26 4.41 -3.81
C VAL A 357 29.29 5.66 -4.70
N ARG A 358 29.75 6.82 -4.20
CA ARG A 358 29.90 8.05 -5.01
C ARG A 358 30.81 7.86 -6.23
N ASP A 359 31.85 7.03 -6.10
CA ASP A 359 32.76 6.70 -7.19
C ASP A 359 32.15 5.73 -8.24
N ARG A 360 30.89 5.27 -8.06
CA ARG A 360 30.21 4.26 -8.90
C ARG A 360 28.74 4.63 -9.19
N PRO A 361 28.45 5.46 -10.21
CA PRO A 361 27.09 5.92 -10.48
C PRO A 361 26.08 4.80 -10.81
N ASN A 362 26.54 3.68 -11.40
CA ASN A 362 25.66 2.60 -11.86
C ASN A 362 25.25 1.60 -10.75
N CYS A 363 25.65 1.79 -9.50
CA CYS A 363 25.37 0.80 -8.44
C CYS A 363 23.94 0.85 -7.85
N LEU A 364 23.12 1.84 -8.23
CA LEU A 364 21.80 2.07 -7.61
C LEU A 364 20.86 0.84 -7.61
N PRO A 365 20.69 0.07 -8.71
CA PRO A 365 19.82 -1.12 -8.69
C PRO A 365 20.30 -2.21 -7.71
N ILE A 366 21.63 -2.34 -7.53
CA ILE A 366 22.24 -3.29 -6.59
C ILE A 366 22.01 -2.84 -5.15
N LEU A 367 22.06 -1.53 -4.87
CA LEU A 367 21.73 -0.98 -3.55
C LEU A 367 20.23 -1.17 -3.24
N GLN A 368 19.34 -0.90 -4.20
CA GLN A 368 17.90 -1.09 -4.05
C GLN A 368 17.53 -2.58 -3.82
N GLY A 369 18.09 -3.48 -4.63
CA GLY A 369 17.88 -4.92 -4.48
C GLY A 369 18.44 -5.46 -3.17
N GLY A 370 19.60 -4.98 -2.72
CA GLY A 370 20.17 -5.29 -1.41
C GLY A 370 19.27 -4.82 -0.26
N MET A 371 18.66 -3.63 -0.37
CA MET A 371 17.66 -3.18 0.60
C MET A 371 16.39 -4.03 0.57
N ASN A 372 15.89 -4.44 -0.60
CA ASN A 372 14.72 -5.32 -0.71
C ASN A 372 14.96 -6.67 -0.03
N HIS A 373 16.12 -7.28 -0.30
CA HIS A 373 16.57 -8.53 0.31
C HIS A 373 16.61 -8.44 1.84
N LEU A 374 17.31 -7.43 2.38
CA LEU A 374 17.36 -7.20 3.83
C LEU A 374 15.99 -6.86 4.42
N SER A 375 15.13 -6.12 3.71
CA SER A 375 13.78 -5.77 4.17
C SER A 375 12.93 -7.00 4.50
N TRP A 376 12.95 -8.01 3.62
CA TRP A 376 12.19 -9.24 3.85
C TRP A 376 12.68 -9.98 5.11
N GLN A 377 14.00 -10.16 5.23
CA GLN A 377 14.62 -10.81 6.37
C GLN A 377 14.37 -10.04 7.68
N LEU A 378 14.56 -8.72 7.68
CA LEU A 378 14.36 -7.86 8.85
C LEU A 378 12.91 -7.81 9.32
N ARG A 379 11.92 -7.86 8.41
CA ARG A 379 10.50 -7.96 8.80
C ARG A 379 10.19 -9.31 9.45
N ALA A 380 10.74 -10.40 8.94
CA ALA A 380 10.58 -11.73 9.53
C ALA A 380 11.25 -11.81 10.92
N GLN A 381 12.47 -11.28 11.06
CA GLN A 381 13.17 -11.17 12.35
C GLN A 381 12.40 -10.28 13.33
N ALA A 382 11.95 -9.09 12.92
CA ALA A 382 11.17 -8.18 13.77
C ALA A 382 9.88 -8.84 14.29
N LEU A 383 9.21 -9.67 13.48
CA LEU A 383 8.04 -10.45 13.94
C LEU A 383 8.41 -11.46 15.03
N ALA A 384 9.52 -12.21 14.85
CA ALA A 384 10.00 -13.17 15.84
C ALA A 384 10.43 -12.48 17.15
N HIS A 385 11.16 -11.37 17.06
CA HIS A 385 11.57 -10.59 18.23
C HIS A 385 10.37 -9.93 18.94
N ARG A 386 9.34 -9.45 18.21
CA ARG A 386 8.08 -8.98 18.83
C ARG A 386 7.38 -10.07 19.63
N HIS A 387 7.39 -11.32 19.14
CA HIS A 387 6.87 -12.45 19.90
C HIS A 387 7.69 -12.69 21.18
N GLN A 388 9.02 -12.62 21.11
CA GLN A 388 9.90 -12.78 22.27
C GLN A 388 9.72 -11.66 23.32
N LEU A 389 9.64 -10.40 22.86
CA LEU A 389 9.31 -9.24 23.69
C LEU A 389 7.93 -9.37 24.36
N SER A 390 6.94 -9.92 23.65
CA SER A 390 5.62 -10.22 24.20
C SER A 390 5.67 -11.29 25.30
N ILE A 391 6.53 -12.31 25.17
CA ILE A 391 6.78 -13.31 26.23
C ILE A 391 7.42 -12.66 27.45
N TYR A 392 8.52 -11.91 27.29
CA TYR A 392 9.17 -11.24 28.42
C TYR A 392 8.25 -10.23 29.12
N GLY A 393 7.50 -9.43 28.34
CA GLY A 393 6.49 -8.52 28.86
C GLY A 393 5.35 -9.22 29.61
N SER A 394 4.88 -10.37 29.11
CA SER A 394 3.86 -11.19 29.78
C SER A 394 4.37 -11.84 31.07
N HIS A 395 5.65 -12.20 31.13
CA HIS A 395 6.29 -12.68 32.37
C HIS A 395 6.43 -11.55 33.39
N LEU A 396 6.90 -10.38 32.97
CA LEU A 396 6.97 -9.20 33.83
C LEU A 396 5.60 -8.80 34.39
N ASP A 397 4.55 -8.77 33.55
CA ASP A 397 3.18 -8.52 34.00
C ASP A 397 2.74 -9.50 35.10
N ARG A 398 3.03 -10.81 34.95
CA ARG A 398 2.71 -11.83 35.98
C ARG A 398 3.45 -11.57 37.30
N ILE A 399 4.71 -11.16 37.26
CA ILE A 399 5.50 -10.84 38.47
C ILE A 399 4.92 -9.59 39.15
N LEU A 400 4.59 -8.54 38.38
CA LEU A 400 3.98 -7.32 38.93
C LEU A 400 2.60 -7.62 39.57
N TYR A 401 1.76 -8.45 38.94
CA TYR A 401 0.50 -8.91 39.54
C TYR A 401 0.71 -9.78 40.79
N ARG A 402 1.75 -10.63 40.83
CA ARG A 402 2.14 -11.41 42.03
C ARG A 402 2.50 -10.50 43.20
N ASN A 403 3.15 -9.36 42.92
CA ASN A 403 3.48 -8.33 43.91
C ASN A 403 2.29 -7.41 44.24
N GLY A 404 1.11 -7.67 43.68
CA GLY A 404 -0.14 -7.02 44.05
C GLY A 404 -0.58 -5.88 43.13
N LEU A 405 0.07 -5.64 41.99
CA LEU A 405 -0.33 -4.58 41.05
C LEU A 405 -1.81 -4.72 40.67
N GLY A 406 -2.60 -3.66 40.89
CA GLY A 406 -4.04 -3.64 40.60
C GLY A 406 -4.92 -4.49 41.53
N LEU A 407 -4.33 -5.23 42.48
CA LEU A 407 -5.05 -6.03 43.48
C LEU A 407 -5.10 -5.27 44.82
N ARG A 408 -6.31 -4.99 45.33
CA ARG A 408 -6.56 -4.25 46.59
C ARG A 408 -5.80 -2.92 46.66
N ILE A 409 -6.02 -2.04 45.69
CA ILE A 409 -5.49 -0.67 45.75
C ILE A 409 -6.16 0.05 46.94
N PRO A 410 -5.42 0.53 47.96
CA PRO A 410 -6.03 1.23 49.08
C PRO A 410 -6.45 2.65 48.66
N ASP A 411 -7.63 3.09 49.09
CA ASP A 411 -8.08 4.48 48.94
C ASP A 411 -7.21 5.49 49.72
N ILE A 412 -6.36 4.99 50.64
CA ILE A 412 -5.35 5.78 51.33
C ILE A 412 -4.28 6.19 50.31
N PHE A 413 -4.46 7.37 49.73
CA PHE A 413 -3.51 8.06 48.89
C PHE A 413 -2.93 9.24 49.67
N ARG A 414 -1.60 9.32 49.74
CA ARG A 414 -0.90 10.49 50.25
C ARG A 414 -0.33 11.23 49.04
N GLU A 415 -0.94 12.35 48.71
CA GLU A 415 -0.43 13.27 47.68
C GLU A 415 1.00 13.69 48.06
N LEU A 416 1.88 13.73 47.05
CA LEU A 416 3.25 14.19 47.26
C LEU A 416 3.28 15.73 47.35
N ASP A 417 4.30 16.28 48.04
CA ASP A 417 4.52 17.73 48.01
C ASP A 417 5.23 18.10 46.70
N TYR A 418 4.47 18.63 45.74
CA TYR A 418 4.97 18.89 44.40
C TYR A 418 6.02 20.01 44.38
N HIS A 419 5.89 21.01 45.24
CA HIS A 419 6.83 22.12 45.35
C HIS A 419 8.13 21.66 46.01
N GLU A 420 8.06 20.93 47.13
CA GLU A 420 9.25 20.38 47.81
C GLU A 420 10.05 19.46 46.86
N LEU A 421 9.38 18.54 46.17
CA LEU A 421 10.03 17.62 45.23
C LEU A 421 10.55 18.32 43.97
N SER A 422 9.87 19.39 43.52
CA SER A 422 10.33 20.25 42.43
C SER A 422 11.66 20.93 42.77
N GLU A 423 11.75 21.55 43.94
CA GLU A 423 12.98 22.19 44.43
C GLU A 423 14.12 21.19 44.68
N ILE A 424 13.84 20.03 45.29
CA ILE A 424 14.86 19.00 45.59
C ILE A 424 15.46 18.40 44.32
N TYR A 425 14.64 18.11 43.30
CA TYR A 425 15.04 17.29 42.16
C TYR A 425 15.18 18.05 40.84
N GLY A 426 14.79 19.32 40.79
CA GLY A 426 14.80 20.16 39.59
C GLY A 426 13.77 19.74 38.54
N ILE A 427 12.69 19.06 38.95
CA ILE A 427 11.59 18.61 38.08
C ILE A 427 10.47 19.65 38.17
N LYS A 428 9.83 20.04 37.06
CA LYS A 428 8.66 20.94 37.14
C LYS A 428 7.52 20.31 37.95
N GLU A 429 6.82 21.10 38.76
CA GLU A 429 5.67 20.65 39.57
C GLU A 429 4.62 19.89 38.74
N GLU A 430 4.28 20.39 37.55
CA GLU A 430 3.39 19.76 36.57
C GLU A 430 3.79 18.31 36.23
N ILE A 431 5.10 18.04 36.13
CA ILE A 431 5.66 16.73 35.80
C ILE A 431 5.62 15.82 37.04
N VAL A 432 5.88 16.37 38.23
CA VAL A 432 5.74 15.63 39.50
C VAL A 432 4.29 15.20 39.70
N GLU A 433 3.32 16.09 39.45
CA GLU A 433 1.88 15.79 39.49
C GLU A 433 1.50 14.67 38.51
N VAL A 434 1.94 14.75 37.25
CA VAL A 434 1.67 13.71 36.25
C VAL A 434 2.19 12.35 36.70
N PHE A 435 3.43 12.26 37.20
CA PHE A 435 3.98 10.98 37.65
C PHE A 435 3.33 10.47 38.95
N ASP A 436 3.02 11.34 39.90
CA ASP A 436 2.33 10.96 41.14
C ASP A 436 0.95 10.33 40.83
N LEU A 437 0.12 11.04 40.05
CA LEU A 437 -1.23 10.61 39.69
C LEU A 437 -1.24 9.39 38.74
N LEU A 438 -0.36 9.37 37.73
CA LEU A 438 -0.26 8.24 36.79
C LEU A 438 0.18 6.96 37.51
N CYS A 439 1.23 7.03 38.32
CA CYS A 439 1.67 5.89 39.14
C CYS A 439 0.59 5.51 40.17
N ALA A 440 -0.16 6.49 40.72
CA ALA A 440 -1.23 6.21 41.66
C ALA A 440 -2.48 5.58 41.01
N CYS A 441 -2.53 5.51 39.68
CA CYS A 441 -3.69 5.10 38.89
C CYS A 441 -4.92 6.00 39.14
N LYS A 442 -4.71 7.32 39.22
CA LYS A 442 -5.77 8.33 39.42
C LYS A 442 -5.93 9.19 38.18
N ALA A 443 -7.16 9.38 37.70
CA ALA A 443 -7.46 10.29 36.57
C ALA A 443 -7.35 11.79 36.93
N ASN A 444 -7.46 12.12 38.22
CA ASN A 444 -7.20 13.45 38.79
C ASN A 444 -7.06 13.32 40.32
N LYS A 445 -6.71 14.42 41.01
CA LYS A 445 -6.52 14.43 42.48
C LYS A 445 -7.72 13.88 43.27
N GLN A 446 -8.95 14.11 42.82
CA GLN A 446 -10.18 13.70 43.51
C GLN A 446 -10.66 12.27 43.14
N ALA A 447 -10.19 11.72 42.01
CA ALA A 447 -10.61 10.40 41.54
C ALA A 447 -10.15 9.25 42.46
N ALA A 448 -10.96 8.20 42.56
CA ALA A 448 -10.53 6.94 43.16
C ALA A 448 -9.40 6.31 42.34
N ARG A 449 -8.60 5.44 42.97
CA ARG A 449 -7.51 4.74 42.28
C ARG A 449 -8.08 3.55 41.49
N VAL A 450 -7.96 3.60 40.17
CA VAL A 450 -8.47 2.57 39.25
C VAL A 450 -7.35 2.13 38.32
N PHE A 451 -6.86 0.91 38.51
CA PHE A 451 -5.83 0.35 37.65
C PHE A 451 -6.40 -0.04 36.28
N ASP A 452 -5.98 0.67 35.23
CA ASP A 452 -6.17 0.27 33.84
C ASP A 452 -4.82 0.27 33.12
N LYS A 453 -4.31 -0.94 32.82
CA LYS A 453 -3.06 -1.14 32.07
C LYS A 453 -3.08 -0.45 30.69
N THR A 454 -4.24 -0.41 30.03
CA THR A 454 -4.39 0.19 28.70
C THR A 454 -4.26 1.71 28.79
N LEU A 455 -4.90 2.31 29.80
CA LEU A 455 -4.81 3.73 30.09
C LEU A 455 -3.37 4.13 30.45
N ILE A 456 -2.71 3.39 31.33
CA ILE A 456 -1.31 3.65 31.74
C ILE A 456 -0.37 3.57 30.53
N SER A 457 -0.54 2.56 29.66
CA SER A 457 0.24 2.40 28.42
C SER A 457 0.03 3.57 27.46
N ILE A 458 -1.21 4.02 27.28
CA ILE A 458 -1.58 5.19 26.48
C ILE A 458 -0.94 6.46 27.05
N THR A 459 -1.15 6.76 28.34
CA THR A 459 -0.63 7.99 28.96
C THR A 459 0.90 8.02 28.97
N ALA A 460 1.57 6.88 29.16
CA ALA A 460 3.02 6.77 29.05
C ALA A 460 3.53 7.14 27.63
N GLN A 461 2.83 6.70 26.57
CA GLN A 461 3.14 7.12 25.20
C GLN A 461 2.88 8.62 24.97
N GLY A 462 1.90 9.21 25.66
CA GLY A 462 1.62 10.66 25.61
C GLY A 462 2.70 11.53 26.23
N ILE A 463 3.31 11.09 27.35
CA ILE A 463 4.41 11.81 28.01
C ILE A 463 5.64 11.93 27.10
N LEU A 464 5.83 11.05 26.12
CA LEU A 464 6.93 11.10 25.14
C LEU A 464 6.93 12.34 24.23
N ASN A 465 5.84 13.10 24.21
CA ASN A 465 5.77 14.40 23.57
C ASN A 465 6.44 15.52 24.40
N THR A 466 6.56 15.36 25.71
CA THR A 466 7.13 16.37 26.62
C THR A 466 8.50 15.98 27.19
N LEU A 467 8.78 14.69 27.33
CA LEU A 467 10.00 14.14 27.91
C LEU A 467 10.54 12.97 27.08
N SER A 468 11.85 12.89 26.91
CA SER A 468 12.51 11.71 26.33
C SER A 468 12.41 10.48 27.24
N PRO A 469 12.58 9.25 26.71
CA PRO A 469 12.60 8.03 27.54
C PRO A 469 13.63 8.06 28.67
N ILE A 470 14.74 8.78 28.51
CA ILE A 470 15.81 8.93 29.51
C ILE A 470 15.37 9.88 30.64
N GLU A 471 14.74 11.01 30.30
CA GLU A 471 14.21 11.96 31.29
C GLU A 471 13.05 11.36 32.10
N ILE A 472 12.20 10.55 31.46
CA ILE A 472 11.14 9.79 32.16
C ILE A 472 11.76 8.82 33.17
N LEU A 473 12.82 8.09 32.80
CA LEU A 473 13.55 7.21 33.72
C LEU A 473 14.16 8.00 34.89
N ASP A 474 14.82 9.13 34.66
CA ASP A 474 15.41 9.91 35.75
C ASP A 474 14.35 10.49 36.70
N CYS A 475 13.21 10.96 36.17
CA CYS A 475 12.06 11.39 36.98
C CYS A 475 11.51 10.24 37.83
N LEU A 476 11.28 9.07 37.23
CA LEU A 476 10.81 7.89 37.96
C LEU A 476 11.80 7.46 39.05
N ILE A 477 13.11 7.46 38.78
CA ILE A 477 14.15 7.14 39.78
C ILE A 477 14.14 8.13 40.96
N LYS A 478 13.98 9.42 40.70
CA LYS A 478 13.94 10.48 41.72
C LYS A 478 12.68 10.39 42.60
N LEU A 479 11.53 10.06 42.02
CA LEU A 479 10.24 9.97 42.72
C LEU A 479 10.00 8.61 43.39
N PHE A 480 10.66 7.53 42.92
CA PHE A 480 10.51 6.16 43.43
C PHE A 480 10.57 6.00 44.97
N PRO A 481 11.45 6.69 45.72
CA PRO A 481 11.51 6.57 47.18
C PRO A 481 10.22 7.04 47.87
N HIS A 482 9.55 8.04 47.31
CA HIS A 482 8.34 8.66 47.88
C HIS A 482 7.05 7.91 47.55
N PHE A 483 7.07 7.13 46.47
CA PHE A 483 5.95 6.32 46.00
C PHE A 483 5.56 5.18 46.95
N ASP A 484 4.25 4.89 47.01
CA ASP A 484 3.72 3.66 47.62
C ASP A 484 3.99 2.41 46.77
N VAL A 485 3.66 1.23 47.32
CA VAL A 485 3.92 -0.07 46.66
C VAL A 485 3.24 -0.17 45.27
N GLN A 486 2.02 0.34 45.13
CA GLN A 486 1.27 0.29 43.86
C GLN A 486 1.85 1.30 42.85
N GLN A 487 2.24 2.49 43.31
CA GLN A 487 2.93 3.49 42.50
C GLN A 487 4.26 2.96 41.96
N ARG A 488 5.07 2.31 42.79
CA ARG A 488 6.34 1.69 42.38
C ARG A 488 6.15 0.56 41.36
N LEU A 489 5.14 -0.31 41.55
CA LEU A 489 4.81 -1.35 40.58
C LEU A 489 4.29 -0.78 39.25
N THR A 490 3.54 0.33 39.31
CA THR A 490 3.06 1.04 38.12
C THR A 490 4.21 1.72 37.37
N ALA A 491 5.19 2.30 38.08
CA ALA A 491 6.43 2.81 37.47
C ALA A 491 7.18 1.71 36.70
N CYS A 492 7.27 0.48 37.23
CA CYS A 492 7.85 -0.66 36.50
C CYS A 492 7.07 -1.00 35.21
N MET A 493 5.74 -0.89 35.21
CA MET A 493 4.97 -1.01 33.95
C MET A 493 5.28 0.13 32.98
N ILE A 494 5.34 1.39 33.45
CA ILE A 494 5.63 2.53 32.59
C ILE A 494 6.97 2.31 31.87
N VAL A 495 8.03 1.95 32.60
CA VAL A 495 9.35 1.64 32.01
C VAL A 495 9.29 0.53 30.97
N LYS A 496 8.49 -0.51 31.20
CA LYS A 496 8.24 -1.58 30.20
C LYS A 496 7.52 -1.05 28.95
N GLU A 497 6.51 -0.19 29.11
CA GLU A 497 5.77 0.38 27.97
C GLU A 497 6.62 1.40 27.17
N LEU A 498 7.57 2.13 27.79
CA LEU A 498 8.55 2.97 27.08
C LEU A 498 9.43 2.18 26.10
N MET A 499 9.73 0.92 26.45
CA MET A 499 10.54 0.01 25.63
C MET A 499 9.69 -0.79 24.61
N ARG A 500 8.40 -0.47 24.45
CA ARG A 500 7.50 -1.24 23.58
C ARG A 500 7.75 -0.99 22.10
N ASP A 501 7.78 0.27 21.69
CA ASP A 501 7.73 0.65 20.27
C ASP A 501 9.11 0.70 19.62
N ASP A 502 9.18 0.43 18.30
CA ASP A 502 10.45 0.34 17.57
C ASP A 502 11.04 1.70 17.16
N ILE A 503 10.23 2.76 17.21
CA ILE A 503 10.60 4.11 16.75
C ILE A 503 11.64 4.75 17.70
N PHE A 504 11.58 4.43 19.00
CA PHE A 504 12.55 4.92 19.98
C PHE A 504 13.87 4.14 19.99
N ASN A 505 14.06 3.13 19.12
CA ASN A 505 15.23 2.24 19.19
C ASN A 505 16.58 2.97 19.20
N ILE A 506 16.74 4.12 18.55
CA ILE A 506 18.00 4.91 18.60
C ILE A 506 18.27 5.41 20.02
N MET A 507 17.27 5.96 20.71
CA MET A 507 17.40 6.45 22.08
C MET A 507 17.40 5.30 23.10
N VAL A 508 16.49 4.34 22.96
CA VAL A 508 16.33 3.20 23.88
C VAL A 508 17.53 2.25 23.81
N CYS A 509 18.18 2.08 22.65
CA CYS A 509 19.38 1.24 22.54
C CYS A 509 20.70 2.01 22.79
N SER A 510 20.64 3.29 23.16
CA SER A 510 21.82 4.08 23.52
C SER A 510 22.46 3.60 24.82
N ASP A 511 23.75 3.85 24.98
CA ASP A 511 24.44 3.53 26.24
C ASP A 511 23.96 4.44 27.40
N GLU A 512 23.49 5.66 27.10
CA GLU A 512 22.87 6.56 28.08
C GLU A 512 21.58 5.97 28.66
N PHE A 513 20.69 5.44 27.81
CA PHE A 513 19.50 4.72 28.25
C PHE A 513 19.86 3.43 28.99
N PHE A 514 20.90 2.71 28.57
CA PHE A 514 21.41 1.55 29.31
C PHE A 514 21.84 1.91 30.74
N PHE A 515 22.57 3.02 30.93
CA PHE A 515 22.92 3.48 32.27
C PHE A 515 21.69 3.89 33.08
N ALA A 516 20.71 4.56 32.45
CA ALA A 516 19.47 4.97 33.09
C ALA A 516 18.61 3.76 33.54
N ILE A 517 18.38 2.77 32.66
CA ILE A 517 17.60 1.57 33.01
C ILE A 517 18.34 0.70 34.04
N LYS A 518 19.68 0.64 34.00
CA LYS A 518 20.47 -0.04 35.03
C LYS A 518 20.37 0.66 36.39
N LYS A 519 20.36 2.00 36.43
CA LYS A 519 20.12 2.80 37.63
C LYS A 519 18.70 2.54 38.19
N PHE A 520 17.67 2.53 37.33
CA PHE A 520 16.29 2.21 37.72
C PHE A 520 16.14 0.78 38.25
N THR A 521 16.65 -0.21 37.52
CA THR A 521 16.54 -1.62 37.93
C THR A 521 17.27 -1.91 39.24
N ASN A 522 18.39 -1.23 39.54
CA ASN A 522 18.99 -1.28 40.87
C ASN A 522 18.05 -0.74 41.96
N THR A 523 17.35 0.38 41.73
CA THR A 523 16.37 0.93 42.72
C THR A 523 15.15 0.02 42.94
N VAL A 524 14.86 -0.90 42.02
CA VAL A 524 13.77 -1.88 42.13
C VAL A 524 14.17 -3.10 42.97
N ARG A 525 15.44 -3.53 42.90
CA ARG A 525 15.95 -4.74 43.58
C ARG A 525 15.77 -4.69 45.09
N ASP A 526 16.17 -3.59 45.72
CA ASP A 526 16.19 -3.45 47.17
C ASP A 526 14.79 -3.24 47.80
N VAL A 527 13.72 -3.19 47.00
CA VAL A 527 12.39 -2.72 47.41
C VAL A 527 11.31 -3.81 47.39
N PHE A 528 11.42 -4.81 46.52
CA PHE A 528 10.46 -5.90 46.41
C PHE A 528 11.12 -7.24 46.71
N ALA A 529 10.36 -8.19 47.28
CA ALA A 529 10.84 -9.56 47.46
C ALA A 529 11.23 -10.24 46.12
N ASP A 530 10.55 -9.85 45.04
CA ASP A 530 10.81 -10.29 43.67
C ASP A 530 11.62 -9.24 42.85
N GLY A 531 12.29 -8.29 43.52
CA GLY A 531 12.93 -7.14 42.88
C GLY A 531 14.00 -7.51 41.86
N ASP A 532 14.77 -8.58 42.12
CA ASP A 532 15.73 -9.14 41.15
C ASP A 532 15.03 -9.73 39.91
N GLU A 533 13.90 -10.41 40.05
CA GLU A 533 13.15 -10.99 38.92
C GLU A 533 12.55 -9.90 38.03
N ILE A 534 12.03 -8.82 38.63
CA ILE A 534 11.54 -7.62 37.93
C ILE A 534 12.70 -6.94 37.17
N ALA A 535 13.83 -6.73 37.84
CA ALA A 535 15.03 -6.13 37.27
C ALA A 535 15.59 -6.94 36.08
N GLU A 536 15.66 -8.27 36.23
CA GLU A 536 16.13 -9.17 35.17
C GLU A 536 15.22 -9.11 33.93
N LYS A 537 13.90 -9.10 34.11
CA LYS A 537 12.95 -9.08 32.98
C LYS A 537 12.95 -7.74 32.25
N LEU A 538 13.12 -6.62 32.96
CA LEU A 538 13.30 -5.30 32.34
C LEU A 538 14.60 -5.23 31.51
N LEU A 539 15.71 -5.78 32.02
CA LEU A 539 16.97 -5.86 31.27
C LEU A 539 16.87 -6.80 30.07
N GLN A 540 16.19 -7.94 30.17
CA GLN A 540 15.96 -8.85 29.04
C GLN A 540 15.15 -8.19 27.91
N ILE A 541 14.16 -7.36 28.23
CA ILE A 541 13.41 -6.57 27.24
C ILE A 541 14.33 -5.55 26.53
N PHE A 542 15.18 -4.86 27.29
CA PHE A 542 16.18 -3.95 26.75
C PHE A 542 17.21 -4.67 25.86
N ASP A 543 17.78 -5.80 26.31
CA ASP A 543 18.80 -6.55 25.57
C ASP A 543 18.23 -7.11 24.27
N GLU A 544 16.99 -7.60 24.27
CA GLU A 544 16.28 -8.05 23.07
C GLU A 544 16.11 -6.90 22.05
N LYS A 545 15.70 -5.71 22.51
CA LYS A 545 15.64 -4.49 21.67
C LYS A 545 17.02 -4.08 21.13
N LYS A 546 18.05 -4.12 21.98
CA LYS A 546 19.44 -3.82 21.61
C LYS A 546 19.92 -4.77 20.52
N ASN A 547 19.63 -6.06 20.64
CA ASN A 547 19.98 -7.09 19.65
C ASN A 547 19.35 -6.83 18.27
N ILE A 548 18.07 -6.41 18.21
CA ILE A 548 17.40 -6.04 16.95
C ILE A 548 18.10 -4.84 16.31
N PHE A 549 18.32 -3.77 17.09
CA PHE A 549 18.84 -2.50 16.56
C PHE A 549 20.29 -2.62 16.06
N TYR A 550 21.13 -3.36 16.77
CA TYR A 550 22.53 -3.63 16.40
C TYR A 550 22.71 -4.89 15.53
N HIS A 551 21.63 -5.55 15.09
CA HIS A 551 21.71 -6.66 14.15
C HIS A 551 22.42 -6.22 12.86
N ARG A 552 23.32 -7.06 12.31
CA ARG A 552 24.19 -6.70 11.18
C ARG A 552 23.39 -6.26 9.95
N ALA A 553 22.36 -7.03 9.59
CA ALA A 553 21.42 -6.67 8.53
C ALA A 553 20.70 -5.33 8.78
N ALA A 554 20.36 -4.98 10.03
CA ALA A 554 19.68 -3.72 10.37
C ALA A 554 20.64 -2.51 10.32
N SER A 555 21.92 -2.73 10.61
CA SER A 555 22.99 -1.75 10.38
C SER A 555 23.21 -1.52 8.87
N ASN A 556 23.31 -2.61 8.10
CA ASN A 556 23.50 -2.56 6.65
C ASN A 556 22.31 -1.92 5.94
N TYR A 557 21.06 -2.22 6.33
CA TYR A 557 19.86 -1.59 5.77
C TYR A 557 19.87 -0.07 5.94
N ARG A 558 20.23 0.43 7.13
CA ARG A 558 20.38 1.87 7.39
C ARG A 558 21.50 2.49 6.55
N CYS A 559 22.65 1.83 6.45
CA CYS A 559 23.77 2.27 5.61
C CYS A 559 23.36 2.36 4.12
N LEU A 560 22.63 1.37 3.60
CA LEU A 560 22.12 1.38 2.22
C LEU A 560 21.07 2.49 1.99
N GLN A 561 20.16 2.70 2.94
CA GLN A 561 19.16 3.77 2.89
C GLN A 561 19.84 5.15 2.76
N GLU A 562 20.86 5.41 3.57
CA GLU A 562 21.67 6.63 3.50
C GLU A 562 22.49 6.72 2.20
N CYS A 563 22.93 5.60 1.63
CA CYS A 563 23.65 5.56 0.35
C CYS A 563 22.73 5.88 -0.84
N ILE A 564 21.51 5.39 -0.86
CA ILE A 564 20.53 5.67 -1.93
C ILE A 564 20.11 7.15 -1.93
N SER A 565 20.14 7.82 -0.77
CA SER A 565 19.91 9.27 -0.66
C SER A 565 21.05 10.15 -1.20
N ILE A 566 22.15 9.58 -1.73
CA ILE A 566 23.28 10.35 -2.26
C ILE A 566 22.91 10.99 -3.62
N PRO A 567 23.00 12.34 -3.78
CA PRO A 567 22.75 12.99 -5.06
C PRO A 567 23.70 12.51 -6.16
N GLY A 568 23.15 12.23 -7.35
CA GLY A 568 23.90 11.76 -8.53
C GLY A 568 23.74 10.27 -8.84
N LEU A 569 23.19 9.48 -7.91
CA LEU A 569 22.65 8.15 -8.19
C LEU A 569 21.23 8.32 -8.76
N SER A 570 21.07 8.27 -10.09
CA SER A 570 19.75 8.41 -10.73
C SER A 570 19.47 7.28 -11.70
N GLU A 571 18.42 6.52 -11.43
CA GLU A 571 17.74 5.70 -12.44
C GLU A 571 17.12 6.58 -13.52
N LYS A 572 16.83 5.98 -14.68
CA LYS A 572 15.97 6.60 -15.70
C LYS A 572 14.52 6.56 -15.20
N LEU A 573 14.15 7.57 -14.41
CA LEU A 573 12.79 7.75 -13.91
C LEU A 573 11.81 7.93 -15.06
N ILE A 574 10.63 7.32 -14.92
CA ILE A 574 9.52 7.49 -15.87
C ILE A 574 8.86 8.84 -15.60
N SER A 575 8.55 9.61 -16.64
CA SER A 575 7.85 10.88 -16.42
C SER A 575 6.43 10.65 -15.92
N VAL A 576 6.04 11.29 -14.82
CA VAL A 576 4.71 11.17 -14.23
C VAL A 576 3.61 11.68 -15.16
N GLN A 577 3.90 12.71 -15.96
CA GLN A 577 2.98 13.23 -16.97
C GLN A 577 2.72 12.21 -18.09
N MET A 578 3.71 11.38 -18.44
CA MET A 578 3.52 10.28 -19.40
C MET A 578 2.59 9.19 -18.83
N ILE A 579 2.71 8.86 -17.54
CA ILE A 579 1.84 7.89 -16.87
C ILE A 579 0.40 8.40 -16.81
N ILE A 580 0.20 9.66 -16.43
CA ILE A 580 -1.13 10.28 -16.36
C ILE A 580 -1.75 10.34 -17.77
N LYS A 581 -1.00 10.84 -18.76
CA LYS A 581 -1.47 10.90 -20.15
C LYS A 581 -1.89 9.53 -20.67
N ASN A 582 -1.03 8.52 -20.55
CA ASN A 582 -1.35 7.16 -21.00
C ASN A 582 -2.57 6.60 -20.23
N GLY A 583 -2.69 6.88 -18.93
CA GLY A 583 -3.85 6.48 -18.12
C GLY A 583 -5.16 7.15 -18.51
N ILE A 584 -5.12 8.36 -19.09
CA ILE A 584 -6.29 9.08 -19.61
C ILE A 584 -6.66 8.61 -21.03
N GLU A 585 -5.66 8.25 -21.85
CA GLU A 585 -5.84 7.80 -23.24
C GLU A 585 -6.20 6.30 -23.36
N SER A 586 -5.79 5.45 -22.41
CA SER A 586 -6.13 4.02 -22.35
C SER A 586 -7.49 3.75 -21.70
N GLU A 587 -8.05 2.56 -21.97
CA GLU A 587 -9.28 2.04 -21.35
C GLU A 587 -9.06 0.62 -20.79
N GLY A 588 -9.93 0.18 -19.87
CA GLY A 588 -9.94 -1.19 -19.35
C GLY A 588 -8.66 -1.59 -18.60
N ALA A 589 -8.13 -2.79 -18.88
CA ALA A 589 -7.00 -3.36 -18.14
C ALA A 589 -5.69 -2.54 -18.26
N GLU A 590 -5.50 -1.80 -19.36
CA GLU A 590 -4.32 -0.95 -19.52
C GLU A 590 -4.42 0.33 -18.68
N GLN A 591 -5.61 0.94 -18.61
CA GLN A 591 -5.89 2.05 -17.69
C GLN A 591 -5.74 1.62 -16.23
N GLU A 592 -6.22 0.42 -15.88
CA GLU A 592 -6.09 -0.16 -14.54
C GLU A 592 -4.60 -0.37 -14.14
N LYS A 593 -3.71 -0.66 -15.09
CA LYS A 593 -2.26 -0.69 -14.86
C LYS A 593 -1.69 0.70 -14.55
N TRP A 594 -2.03 1.72 -15.33
CA TRP A 594 -1.51 3.08 -15.13
C TRP A 594 -2.03 3.74 -13.85
N LEU A 595 -3.32 3.55 -13.51
CA LEU A 595 -3.89 4.12 -12.27
C LEU A 595 -3.29 3.46 -11.03
N LYS A 596 -3.04 2.14 -11.04
CA LYS A 596 -2.35 1.42 -9.96
C LYS A 596 -0.92 1.90 -9.79
N PHE A 597 -0.21 2.12 -10.89
CA PHE A 597 1.13 2.67 -10.88
C PHE A 597 1.17 4.04 -10.19
N PHE A 598 0.30 4.97 -10.60
CA PHE A 598 0.24 6.31 -10.03
C PHE A 598 -0.25 6.33 -8.57
N ALA A 599 -1.26 5.52 -8.23
CA ALA A 599 -1.72 5.35 -6.85
C ALA A 599 -0.62 4.81 -5.93
N ASN A 600 0.23 3.90 -6.41
CA ASN A 600 1.37 3.40 -5.64
C ASN A 600 2.46 4.48 -5.45
N GLU A 601 2.75 5.31 -6.46
CA GLU A 601 3.67 6.45 -6.29
C GLU A 601 3.14 7.45 -5.24
N ILE A 602 1.83 7.72 -5.19
CA ILE A 602 1.23 8.55 -4.11
C ILE A 602 1.33 7.85 -2.75
N ARG A 603 1.03 6.55 -2.68
CA ARG A 603 1.11 5.77 -1.44
C ARG A 603 2.55 5.71 -0.89
N LYS A 604 3.57 5.75 -1.74
CA LYS A 604 4.98 5.90 -1.34
C LYS A 604 5.26 7.23 -0.64
N ILE A 605 4.64 8.33 -1.07
CA ILE A 605 4.71 9.63 -0.36
C ILE A 605 4.15 9.47 1.06
N THR A 606 2.97 8.86 1.20
CA THR A 606 2.35 8.61 2.51
C THR A 606 3.23 7.71 3.39
N ILE A 607 3.76 6.61 2.85
CA ILE A 607 4.65 5.70 3.60
C ILE A 607 5.90 6.43 4.09
N HIS A 608 6.54 7.22 3.23
CA HIS A 608 7.75 7.98 3.58
C HIS A 608 7.46 9.03 4.66
N PHE A 609 6.34 9.75 4.57
CA PHE A 609 5.89 10.66 5.64
C PHE A 609 5.78 9.93 6.99
N TYR A 610 5.13 8.76 7.04
CA TYR A 610 5.04 8.00 8.28
C TYR A 610 6.39 7.45 8.77
N GLN A 611 7.31 7.08 7.88
CA GLN A 611 8.66 6.66 8.29
C GLN A 611 9.46 7.80 8.93
N ASP A 612 9.30 9.03 8.44
CA ASP A 612 10.05 10.22 8.88
C ASP A 612 9.35 10.99 10.03
N LEU A 613 8.09 10.69 10.35
CA LEU A 613 7.32 11.41 11.37
C LEU A 613 7.83 11.11 12.79
N ARG A 614 8.17 12.16 13.56
CA ARG A 614 8.58 12.03 14.97
C ARG A 614 7.49 12.58 15.88
N VAL A 615 7.14 11.84 16.93
CA VAL A 615 6.11 12.25 17.92
C VAL A 615 6.44 13.61 18.56
N SER A 616 7.72 13.91 18.77
CA SER A 616 8.20 15.19 19.30
C SER A 616 7.91 16.41 18.41
N GLU A 617 7.62 16.24 17.11
CA GLU A 617 7.23 17.35 16.22
C GLU A 617 5.84 17.92 16.55
N PHE A 618 5.04 17.17 17.31
CA PHE A 618 3.75 17.65 17.81
C PHE A 618 3.87 18.49 19.10
N TYR A 619 5.06 18.54 19.72
CA TYR A 619 5.26 19.24 20.98
C TYR A 619 4.96 20.73 20.86
N ASN A 620 4.17 21.27 21.81
CA ASN A 620 3.81 22.68 21.88
C ASN A 620 3.26 23.28 20.56
N LEU A 621 2.65 22.45 19.70
CA LEU A 621 2.21 22.84 18.36
C LEU A 621 3.34 23.42 17.50
N ALA A 622 4.56 22.88 17.59
CA ALA A 622 5.77 23.39 16.94
C ALA A 622 5.56 23.68 15.44
N TRP A 623 4.87 22.80 14.73
CA TRP A 623 4.57 22.94 13.30
C TRP A 623 3.73 24.19 12.95
N LYS A 624 2.91 24.71 13.88
CA LYS A 624 2.17 25.98 13.72
C LYS A 624 3.02 27.22 13.97
N LYS A 625 4.08 27.13 14.77
CA LYS A 625 4.69 28.32 15.41
C LYS A 625 5.66 29.10 14.53
N ASN A 626 6.13 28.54 13.40
CA ASN A 626 7.08 29.15 12.46
C ASN A 626 8.39 29.71 13.08
N GLN A 627 8.68 29.41 14.35
CA GLN A 627 9.84 29.92 15.07
C GLN A 627 11.05 29.00 14.90
N SER A 628 11.81 29.28 13.84
CA SER A 628 13.28 29.22 13.79
C SER A 628 13.98 28.18 14.69
N ASN A 629 14.09 26.93 14.21
CA ASN A 629 15.40 26.29 13.97
C ASN A 629 15.30 24.87 13.34
N GLU A 630 14.16 24.17 13.44
CA GLU A 630 13.91 22.96 12.64
C GLU A 630 13.23 23.32 11.31
N ALA A 631 14.03 23.70 10.31
CA ALA A 631 13.55 24.07 8.97
C ALA A 631 12.90 22.91 8.16
N TYR A 632 12.69 21.74 8.77
CA TYR A 632 12.39 20.48 8.07
C TYR A 632 11.52 19.50 8.89
N SER A 633 10.52 19.97 9.65
CA SER A 633 9.55 19.03 10.26
C SER A 633 8.83 18.21 9.17
N SER A 634 8.67 16.92 9.41
CA SER A 634 8.02 15.97 8.51
C SER A 634 6.55 16.35 8.29
N ILE A 635 5.90 16.94 9.30
CA ILE A 635 4.55 17.52 9.20
C ILE A 635 4.50 18.66 8.17
N ASN A 636 5.44 19.60 8.20
CA ASN A 636 5.41 20.75 7.29
C ASN A 636 5.77 20.35 5.85
N LYS A 637 6.70 19.40 5.67
CA LYS A 637 6.98 18.79 4.35
C LYS A 637 5.72 18.13 3.77
N GLU A 638 4.97 17.40 4.58
CA GLU A 638 3.75 16.72 4.17
C GLU A 638 2.62 17.70 3.80
N ILE A 639 2.46 18.80 4.54
CA ILE A 639 1.51 19.88 4.18
C ILE A 639 1.92 20.53 2.85
N GLN A 640 3.21 20.82 2.65
CA GLN A 640 3.72 21.36 1.38
C GLN A 640 3.49 20.38 0.22
N LEU A 641 3.81 19.09 0.40
CA LEU A 641 3.59 18.05 -0.62
C LEU A 641 2.09 17.85 -0.93
N TYR A 642 1.20 17.97 0.06
CA TYR A 642 -0.25 17.98 -0.13
C TYR A 642 -0.65 19.12 -1.09
N ASN A 643 -0.21 20.35 -0.83
CA ASN A 643 -0.56 21.51 -1.65
C ASN A 643 0.04 21.41 -3.07
N MET A 644 1.33 21.03 -3.19
CA MET A 644 1.98 20.82 -4.48
C MET A 644 1.27 19.75 -5.32
N LEU A 645 1.00 18.57 -4.76
CA LEU A 645 0.32 17.49 -5.49
C LEU A 645 -1.11 17.90 -5.87
N SER A 646 -1.81 18.59 -4.98
CA SER A 646 -3.16 19.08 -5.24
C SER A 646 -3.19 20.12 -6.38
N ASN A 647 -2.22 21.03 -6.45
CA ASN A 647 -2.08 21.98 -7.56
C ASN A 647 -1.75 21.26 -8.87
N PHE A 648 -0.79 20.33 -8.84
CA PHE A 648 -0.38 19.52 -9.99
C PHE A 648 -1.55 18.73 -10.60
N ILE A 649 -2.39 18.08 -9.79
CA ILE A 649 -3.56 17.35 -10.30
C ILE A 649 -4.56 18.29 -10.99
N VAL A 650 -4.78 19.49 -10.44
CA VAL A 650 -5.66 20.49 -11.09
C VAL A 650 -5.08 20.93 -12.43
N ASP A 651 -3.77 21.19 -12.51
CA ASP A 651 -3.12 21.58 -13.77
C ASP A 651 -3.19 20.46 -14.83
N GLU A 652 -2.92 19.20 -14.47
CA GLU A 652 -3.02 18.07 -15.40
C GLU A 652 -4.46 17.88 -15.93
N ILE A 653 -5.50 18.12 -15.12
CA ILE A 653 -6.89 18.12 -15.58
C ILE A 653 -7.17 19.31 -16.52
N LEU A 654 -6.69 20.51 -16.19
CA LEU A 654 -6.98 21.75 -16.94
C LEU A 654 -6.14 21.90 -18.23
N VAL A 655 -5.03 21.17 -18.36
CA VAL A 655 -4.23 21.06 -19.60
C VAL A 655 -4.91 20.16 -20.64
N CYS A 656 -5.83 19.28 -20.23
CA CYS A 656 -6.57 18.42 -21.15
C CYS A 656 -7.52 19.24 -22.05
N PRO A 657 -7.72 18.82 -23.33
CA PRO A 657 -8.80 19.36 -24.15
C PRO A 657 -10.17 19.24 -23.44
N PRO A 658 -11.11 20.19 -23.62
CA PRO A 658 -12.41 20.14 -22.92
C PRO A 658 -13.22 18.85 -23.10
N ILE A 659 -13.01 18.13 -24.21
CA ILE A 659 -13.65 16.83 -24.48
C ILE A 659 -13.05 15.67 -23.68
N ASP A 660 -11.80 15.79 -23.23
CA ASP A 660 -11.07 14.78 -22.46
C ASP A 660 -11.06 15.07 -20.95
N ILE A 661 -11.49 16.25 -20.51
CA ILE A 661 -11.65 16.58 -19.08
C ILE A 661 -12.50 15.53 -18.33
N PRO A 662 -13.63 15.00 -18.85
CA PRO A 662 -14.35 13.91 -18.20
C PRO A 662 -13.53 12.61 -18.05
N ARG A 663 -12.60 12.33 -18.99
CA ARG A 663 -11.66 11.18 -18.88
C ARG A 663 -10.58 11.45 -17.83
N ALA A 664 -10.03 12.65 -17.79
CA ALA A 664 -9.06 13.06 -16.78
C ALA A 664 -9.65 12.98 -15.37
N LEU A 665 -10.86 13.54 -15.17
CA LEU A 665 -11.62 13.42 -13.92
C LEU A 665 -11.88 11.96 -13.57
N SER A 666 -12.32 11.14 -14.53
CA SER A 666 -12.52 9.70 -14.35
C SER A 666 -11.25 9.00 -13.85
N PHE A 667 -10.10 9.26 -14.47
CA PHE A 667 -8.81 8.69 -14.09
C PHE A 667 -8.45 9.04 -12.63
N PHE A 668 -8.50 10.31 -12.23
CA PHE A 668 -8.18 10.70 -10.86
C PHE A 668 -9.19 10.18 -9.82
N ILE A 669 -10.48 10.04 -10.16
CA ILE A 669 -11.48 9.39 -9.31
C ILE A 669 -11.17 7.90 -9.11
N LEU A 670 -10.69 7.20 -10.15
CA LEU A 670 -10.28 5.81 -10.05
C LEU A 670 -8.94 5.62 -9.31
N VAL A 671 -8.01 6.57 -9.41
CA VAL A 671 -6.80 6.63 -8.55
C VAL A 671 -7.20 6.79 -7.07
N ALA A 672 -8.17 7.67 -6.77
CA ALA A 672 -8.70 7.84 -5.42
C ALA A 672 -9.38 6.55 -4.89
N ARG A 673 -10.10 5.82 -5.75
CA ARG A 673 -10.64 4.48 -5.44
C ARG A 673 -9.51 3.51 -5.06
N GLU A 674 -8.43 3.46 -5.85
CA GLU A 674 -7.29 2.56 -5.62
C GLU A 674 -6.49 2.91 -4.36
N LEU A 675 -6.50 4.18 -3.93
CA LEU A 675 -5.94 4.59 -2.64
C LEU A 675 -6.74 4.02 -1.46
N CYS A 676 -8.05 3.85 -1.61
CA CYS A 676 -8.92 3.18 -0.63
C CYS A 676 -8.79 1.65 -0.67
N CYS A 677 -8.69 1.07 -1.87
CA CYS A 677 -8.65 -0.37 -2.12
C CYS A 677 -7.21 -0.89 -2.23
N SER A 678 -6.51 -1.06 -1.11
CA SER A 678 -5.17 -1.69 -1.14
C SER A 678 -5.27 -3.21 -1.30
N ALA A 679 -4.77 -3.71 -2.45
CA ALA A 679 -4.49 -5.12 -2.67
C ALA A 679 -3.29 -5.63 -1.84
N ASP A 680 -2.32 -4.75 -1.59
CA ASP A 680 -1.18 -5.04 -0.71
C ASP A 680 -1.62 -5.04 0.76
N THR A 681 -0.85 -5.71 1.63
CA THR A 681 -1.08 -5.83 3.08
C THR A 681 -1.18 -4.51 3.87
N THR A 682 -0.91 -3.36 3.24
CA THR A 682 -1.19 -2.02 3.77
C THR A 682 -2.70 -1.73 3.80
N GLY A 683 -3.17 -0.92 4.75
CA GLY A 683 -4.59 -0.52 4.81
C GLY A 683 -4.94 0.58 3.83
N PRO A 684 -6.20 1.07 3.88
CA PRO A 684 -6.65 2.23 3.11
C PRO A 684 -5.75 3.44 3.33
N ASP A 685 -5.35 4.12 2.25
CA ASP A 685 -4.59 5.36 2.30
C ASP A 685 -5.54 6.57 2.33
N MET A 686 -6.07 6.89 3.52
CA MET A 686 -6.96 8.04 3.72
C MET A 686 -6.22 9.38 3.55
N ASN A 687 -4.90 9.38 3.74
CA ASN A 687 -4.07 10.55 3.56
C ASN A 687 -3.86 10.89 2.08
N GLY A 688 -3.47 9.89 1.28
CA GLY A 688 -3.39 9.97 -0.18
C GLY A 688 -4.75 10.26 -0.82
N LEU A 689 -5.83 9.60 -0.33
CA LEU A 689 -7.20 9.92 -0.75
C LEU A 689 -7.51 11.40 -0.58
N SER A 690 -7.23 11.95 0.61
CA SER A 690 -7.52 13.34 0.93
C SER A 690 -6.70 14.33 0.09
N LYS A 691 -5.53 13.93 -0.43
CA LYS A 691 -4.76 14.72 -1.43
C LYS A 691 -5.49 14.81 -2.77
N ILE A 692 -5.98 13.68 -3.30
CA ILE A 692 -6.75 13.67 -4.57
C ILE A 692 -8.05 14.43 -4.42
N VAL A 693 -8.84 14.17 -3.37
CA VAL A 693 -10.13 14.84 -3.18
C VAL A 693 -9.96 16.34 -2.93
N GLY A 694 -8.90 16.75 -2.23
CA GLY A 694 -8.53 18.16 -2.11
C GLY A 694 -8.37 18.86 -3.46
N ALA A 695 -7.75 18.20 -4.44
CA ALA A 695 -7.67 18.72 -5.81
C ALA A 695 -9.04 18.81 -6.50
N LEU A 696 -9.86 17.75 -6.40
CA LEU A 696 -11.18 17.69 -7.05
C LEU A 696 -12.21 18.67 -6.45
N LEU A 697 -12.04 19.09 -5.20
CA LEU A 697 -12.90 20.07 -4.52
C LEU A 697 -12.50 21.54 -4.76
N LYS A 698 -11.30 21.81 -5.30
CA LYS A 698 -10.85 23.18 -5.59
C LYS A 698 -11.78 23.88 -6.59
N ASN A 699 -12.00 25.18 -6.38
CA ASN A 699 -12.91 26.03 -7.17
C ASN A 699 -12.78 25.91 -8.71
N PRO A 700 -11.56 25.76 -9.31
CA PRO A 700 -11.43 25.55 -10.74
C PRO A 700 -12.05 24.23 -11.25
N ILE A 701 -12.08 23.18 -10.43
CA ILE A 701 -12.67 21.88 -10.80
C ILE A 701 -14.14 21.80 -10.38
N SER A 702 -14.47 22.19 -9.15
CA SER A 702 -15.82 22.04 -8.59
C SER A 702 -16.90 22.87 -9.30
N ARG A 703 -16.53 23.93 -10.03
CA ARG A 703 -17.45 24.69 -10.89
C ARG A 703 -17.83 23.98 -12.21
N MET A 704 -17.10 22.94 -12.63
CA MET A 704 -17.30 22.25 -13.92
C MET A 704 -18.46 21.24 -13.90
N ASN A 705 -19.62 21.64 -13.39
CA ASN A 705 -20.79 20.77 -13.25
C ASN A 705 -21.22 20.11 -14.59
N SER A 706 -21.06 20.81 -15.72
CA SER A 706 -21.33 20.27 -17.05
C SER A 706 -20.41 19.13 -17.46
N MET A 707 -19.15 19.11 -16.99
CA MET A 707 -18.20 18.03 -17.25
C MET A 707 -18.39 16.89 -16.25
N LEU A 708 -18.67 17.20 -14.98
CA LEU A 708 -19.03 16.21 -13.96
C LEU A 708 -20.31 15.43 -14.34
N SER A 709 -21.29 16.09 -14.96
CA SER A 709 -22.51 15.43 -15.46
C SER A 709 -22.28 14.48 -16.64
N GLN A 710 -21.13 14.57 -17.33
CA GLN A 710 -20.76 13.65 -18.42
C GLN A 710 -20.06 12.38 -17.92
N LEU A 711 -19.69 12.30 -16.64
CA LEU A 711 -19.04 11.12 -16.07
C LEU A 711 -20.00 9.90 -16.06
N PRO A 712 -19.51 8.68 -16.38
CA PRO A 712 -20.28 7.45 -16.27
C PRO A 712 -20.95 7.30 -14.89
N CYS A 713 -22.14 6.69 -14.85
CA CYS A 713 -22.92 6.55 -13.60
C CYS A 713 -22.14 5.84 -12.48
N GLU A 714 -21.32 4.85 -12.82
CA GLU A 714 -20.42 4.14 -11.90
C GLU A 714 -19.38 5.08 -11.28
N ILE A 715 -18.72 5.89 -12.10
CA ILE A 715 -17.69 6.86 -11.69
C ILE A 715 -18.31 7.99 -10.87
N ASN A 716 -19.50 8.46 -11.24
CA ASN A 716 -20.28 9.42 -10.44
C ASN A 716 -20.71 8.84 -9.07
N SER A 717 -20.98 7.53 -8.98
CA SER A 717 -21.20 6.85 -7.69
C SER A 717 -19.93 6.80 -6.84
N ILE A 718 -18.79 6.43 -7.44
CA ILE A 718 -17.48 6.39 -6.78
C ILE A 718 -17.08 7.78 -6.25
N LEU A 719 -17.25 8.84 -7.06
CA LEU A 719 -16.98 10.22 -6.66
C LEU A 719 -17.77 10.61 -5.40
N ARG A 720 -19.08 10.34 -5.36
CA ARG A 720 -19.94 10.61 -4.19
C ARG A 720 -19.48 9.83 -2.96
N GLN A 721 -19.18 8.54 -3.12
CA GLN A 721 -18.68 7.70 -2.01
C GLN A 721 -17.37 8.25 -1.43
N ILE A 722 -16.43 8.63 -2.30
CA ILE A 722 -15.13 9.18 -1.93
C ILE A 722 -15.27 10.56 -1.26
N GLN A 723 -16.19 11.41 -1.74
CA GLN A 723 -16.50 12.70 -1.10
C GLN A 723 -17.11 12.52 0.30
N ILE A 724 -18.04 11.57 0.47
CA ILE A 724 -18.59 11.22 1.80
C ILE A 724 -17.49 10.69 2.73
N LEU A 725 -16.65 9.78 2.23
CA LEU A 725 -15.60 9.13 3.00
C LEU A 725 -14.53 10.12 3.49
N SER A 726 -14.16 11.09 2.64
CA SER A 726 -13.15 12.11 2.94
C SER A 726 -13.71 13.37 3.60
N GLY A 727 -15.03 13.56 3.61
CA GLY A 727 -15.71 14.78 4.05
C GLY A 727 -15.40 15.20 5.49
N ALA A 728 -15.33 16.51 5.72
CA ALA A 728 -15.07 17.10 7.05
C ALA A 728 -16.29 17.07 7.99
N GLU A 729 -17.46 16.65 7.49
CA GLU A 729 -18.71 16.55 8.24
C GLU A 729 -18.56 15.75 9.54
N SER A 730 -19.21 16.23 10.59
CA SER A 730 -19.15 15.62 11.94
C SER A 730 -17.72 15.32 12.40
N ASN A 731 -16.77 16.21 12.08
CA ASN A 731 -15.34 16.09 12.37
C ASN A 731 -14.66 14.86 11.73
N TYR A 732 -14.80 14.68 10.41
CA TYR A 732 -14.25 13.56 9.65
C TYR A 732 -14.77 12.18 10.09
N LYS A 733 -16.08 12.09 10.40
CA LYS A 733 -16.72 10.87 10.95
C LYS A 733 -16.32 9.60 10.20
N TRP A 734 -16.45 9.59 8.87
CA TRP A 734 -16.18 8.40 8.07
C TRP A 734 -14.70 8.02 8.01
N GLN A 735 -13.77 8.99 7.95
CA GLN A 735 -12.33 8.71 8.05
C GLN A 735 -11.97 8.05 9.39
N ARG A 736 -12.59 8.49 10.50
CA ARG A 736 -12.41 7.89 11.83
C ARG A 736 -12.97 6.48 11.90
N GLU A 737 -14.12 6.24 11.28
CA GLU A 737 -14.77 4.93 11.24
C GLU A 737 -13.92 3.91 10.46
N VAL A 738 -13.34 4.31 9.31
CA VAL A 738 -12.31 3.52 8.61
C VAL A 738 -11.09 3.27 9.52
N THR A 739 -10.53 4.32 10.11
CA THR A 739 -9.34 4.22 10.98
C THR A 739 -9.56 3.30 12.20
N ASN A 740 -10.78 3.21 12.72
CA ASN A 740 -11.12 2.35 13.85
C ASN A 740 -11.34 0.89 13.43
N ASN A 741 -11.83 0.65 12.21
CA ASN A 741 -12.08 -0.70 11.69
C ASN A 741 -10.84 -1.34 11.03
N PHE A 742 -9.90 -0.52 10.54
CA PHE A 742 -8.71 -0.97 9.82
C PHE A 742 -7.43 -0.45 10.50
N GLN A 743 -6.78 -1.29 11.31
CA GLN A 743 -5.56 -0.94 12.06
C GLN A 743 -4.37 -0.50 11.18
N THR A 744 -4.38 -0.87 9.89
CA THR A 744 -3.31 -0.58 8.93
C THR A 744 -3.57 0.67 8.08
N THR A 745 -4.63 1.46 8.38
CA THR A 745 -4.99 2.69 7.67
C THR A 745 -3.97 3.80 7.84
N PHE A 746 -3.56 4.43 6.74
CA PHE A 746 -2.81 5.69 6.80
C PHE A 746 -3.79 6.84 7.05
N MET A 747 -3.79 7.35 8.28
CA MET A 747 -4.68 8.45 8.72
C MET A 747 -4.35 9.76 8.00
N PHE A 748 -5.36 10.58 7.72
CA PHE A 748 -5.14 11.90 7.10
C PHE A 748 -4.45 12.87 8.07
N THR A 749 -3.35 13.50 7.63
CA THR A 749 -2.55 14.45 8.44
C THR A 749 -3.37 15.64 8.95
N GLY A 750 -4.35 16.12 8.17
CA GLY A 750 -5.25 17.20 8.61
C GLY A 750 -6.21 16.79 9.74
N MET A 751 -6.57 15.51 9.84
CA MET A 751 -7.35 14.98 10.96
C MET A 751 -6.48 14.86 12.22
N ILE A 752 -5.27 14.29 12.10
CA ILE A 752 -4.31 14.14 13.21
C ILE A 752 -3.96 15.49 13.84
N THR A 753 -3.55 16.45 12.99
CA THR A 753 -3.11 17.78 13.47
C THR A 753 -4.26 18.55 14.13
N LYS A 754 -5.50 18.40 13.64
CA LYS A 754 -6.69 18.98 14.27
C LYS A 754 -6.99 18.36 15.64
N ASP A 755 -6.89 17.04 15.76
CA ASP A 755 -7.13 16.35 17.03
C ASP A 755 -6.11 16.76 18.10
N ILE A 756 -4.83 16.82 17.73
CA ILE A 756 -3.75 17.24 18.63
C ILE A 756 -3.96 18.69 19.09
N VAL A 757 -4.36 19.60 18.18
CA VAL A 757 -4.72 20.98 18.54
C VAL A 757 -5.87 21.01 19.57
N MET A 758 -6.92 20.21 19.37
CA MET A 758 -8.03 20.08 20.32
C MET A 758 -7.58 19.48 21.66
N CYS A 759 -6.62 18.55 21.68
CA CYS A 759 -6.03 18.02 22.92
C CYS A 759 -5.32 19.11 23.72
N PHE A 760 -4.50 19.95 23.07
CA PHE A 760 -3.81 21.07 23.74
C PHE A 760 -4.80 22.13 24.24
N GLU A 761 -5.68 22.64 23.37
CA GLU A 761 -6.65 23.71 23.71
C GLU A 761 -7.68 23.22 24.77
N GLY A 762 -7.99 21.92 24.81
CA GLY A 762 -8.93 21.34 25.76
C GLY A 762 -8.36 20.98 27.13
N ASN A 763 -7.03 20.94 27.31
CA ASN A 763 -6.37 20.42 28.51
C ASN A 763 -5.26 21.34 29.06
N GLU A 764 -5.28 22.64 28.77
CA GLU A 764 -4.24 23.61 29.20
C GLU A 764 -3.92 23.55 30.71
N THR A 765 -4.90 23.20 31.56
CA THR A 765 -4.77 23.12 33.01
C THR A 765 -4.68 21.68 33.56
N ASN A 766 -4.62 20.66 32.70
CA ASN A 766 -4.56 19.25 33.12
C ASN A 766 -3.52 18.47 32.27
N PRO A 767 -2.24 18.49 32.67
CA PRO A 767 -1.17 17.83 31.91
C PRO A 767 -1.32 16.30 31.84
N LEU A 768 -2.04 15.68 32.79
CA LEU A 768 -2.30 14.24 32.79
C LEU A 768 -3.34 13.86 31.71
N ALA A 769 -4.45 14.59 31.62
CA ALA A 769 -5.47 14.38 30.59
C ALA A 769 -4.94 14.76 29.18
N LEU A 770 -4.04 15.74 29.10
CA LEU A 770 -3.29 16.03 27.88
C LEU A 770 -2.44 14.83 27.45
N ALA A 771 -1.68 14.23 28.37
CA ALA A 771 -0.89 13.04 28.08
C ALA A 771 -1.77 11.83 27.68
N GLU A 772 -2.88 11.59 28.37
CA GLU A 772 -3.82 10.52 28.02
C GLU A 772 -4.36 10.68 26.58
N THR A 773 -4.87 11.87 26.25
CA THR A 773 -5.50 12.12 24.94
C THR A 773 -4.49 12.13 23.80
N LEU A 774 -3.31 12.73 23.98
CA LEU A 774 -2.22 12.67 23.00
C LEU A 774 -1.70 11.24 22.81
N GLY A 775 -1.56 10.49 23.90
CA GLY A 775 -1.13 9.10 23.88
C GLY A 775 -2.00 8.20 23.01
N ALA A 776 -3.33 8.43 23.03
CA ALA A 776 -4.28 7.66 22.23
C ALA A 776 -4.10 7.90 20.72
N ILE A 777 -3.65 9.10 20.33
CA ILE A 777 -3.32 9.47 18.95
C ILE A 777 -1.96 8.88 18.56
N PHE A 778 -0.93 9.09 19.39
CA PHE A 778 0.43 8.59 19.12
C PHE A 778 0.45 7.08 19.02
N ARG A 779 -0.31 6.36 19.84
CA ARG A 779 -0.42 4.91 19.75
C ARG A 779 -0.78 4.43 18.34
N LYS A 780 -1.76 5.07 17.69
CA LYS A 780 -2.15 4.73 16.30
C LYS A 780 -1.03 5.04 15.30
N ILE A 781 -0.32 6.15 15.49
CA ILE A 781 0.84 6.53 14.65
C ILE A 781 1.97 5.50 14.81
N LEU A 782 2.35 5.18 16.04
CA LEU A 782 3.41 4.21 16.37
C LEU A 782 3.06 2.80 15.85
N GLU A 783 1.78 2.39 15.94
CA GLU A 783 1.29 1.13 15.37
C GLU A 783 1.46 1.07 13.83
N ILE A 784 1.17 2.15 13.09
CA ILE A 784 1.44 2.28 11.64
C ILE A 784 2.96 2.21 11.39
N GLN A 785 3.75 3.02 12.10
CA GLN A 785 5.20 3.11 11.91
C GLN A 785 5.91 1.76 12.14
N SER A 786 5.45 0.98 13.11
CA SER A 786 5.95 -0.37 13.38
C SER A 786 5.85 -1.30 12.15
N GLN A 787 4.90 -1.08 11.24
CA GLN A 787 4.72 -1.89 10.03
C GLN A 787 5.57 -1.40 8.86
N LEU A 788 5.97 -0.12 8.89
CA LEU A 788 6.69 0.55 7.81
C LEU A 788 8.21 0.65 8.01
N HIS A 789 8.73 0.43 9.22
CA HIS A 789 10.14 0.70 9.55
C HIS A 789 11.17 0.03 8.61
N TYR A 790 10.91 -1.20 8.15
CA TYR A 790 11.72 -1.92 7.15
C TYR A 790 11.01 -2.06 5.79
N LYS A 791 10.18 -1.08 5.38
CA LYS A 791 9.59 -1.02 4.05
C LYS A 791 10.43 -0.12 3.14
N PRO A 792 11.11 -0.65 2.11
CA PRO A 792 11.87 0.17 1.18
C PRO A 792 10.90 1.00 0.32
N VAL A 793 11.30 2.24 0.04
CA VAL A 793 10.50 3.20 -0.74
C VAL A 793 11.36 3.71 -1.90
N PHE A 794 11.08 3.22 -3.09
CA PHE A 794 11.74 3.64 -4.33
C PHE A 794 10.70 4.20 -5.29
N PHE A 795 10.81 5.49 -5.61
CA PHE A 795 9.97 6.14 -6.62
C PHE A 795 10.43 5.68 -8.01
N LYS A 796 9.49 5.17 -8.83
CA LYS A 796 9.78 4.82 -10.23
C LYS A 796 9.58 6.01 -11.17
N THR A 797 9.03 7.12 -10.65
CA THR A 797 8.73 8.34 -11.42
C THR A 797 9.52 9.56 -10.99
N ASP A 798 9.55 10.56 -11.86
CA ASP A 798 10.03 11.92 -11.55
C ASP A 798 9.05 12.72 -10.68
N LEU A 799 7.94 12.16 -10.17
CA LEU A 799 6.88 12.89 -9.46
C LEU A 799 7.40 13.88 -8.40
N ILE A 800 8.22 13.42 -7.45
CA ILE A 800 8.77 14.30 -6.41
C ILE A 800 9.67 15.39 -7.00
N GLN A 801 10.47 15.07 -8.02
CA GLN A 801 11.35 16.05 -8.68
C GLN A 801 10.53 17.08 -9.46
N HIS A 802 9.45 16.65 -10.12
CA HIS A 802 8.51 17.47 -10.84
C HIS A 802 7.76 18.42 -9.90
N LEU A 803 7.22 17.91 -8.79
CA LEU A 803 6.54 18.72 -7.77
C LEU A 803 7.47 19.78 -7.19
N LEU A 804 8.67 19.40 -6.74
CA LEU A 804 9.64 20.32 -6.16
C LEU A 804 10.11 21.39 -7.15
N LYS A 805 10.31 21.01 -8.42
CA LYS A 805 10.75 21.95 -9.48
C LYS A 805 9.67 22.95 -9.87
N ASN A 806 8.42 22.50 -9.96
CA ASN A 806 7.34 23.27 -10.58
C ASN A 806 6.36 23.91 -9.58
N TYR A 807 6.35 23.52 -8.30
CA TYR A 807 5.36 24.01 -7.33
C TYR A 807 5.93 24.46 -5.97
N ALA A 808 7.21 24.21 -5.64
CA ALA A 808 7.72 24.45 -4.29
C ALA A 808 7.87 25.92 -3.87
N ASN A 809 8.04 26.84 -4.83
CA ASN A 809 8.34 28.26 -4.58
C ASN A 809 7.39 29.20 -5.35
N ILE A 810 6.17 28.75 -5.66
CA ILE A 810 5.17 29.57 -6.35
C ILE A 810 4.10 30.01 -5.36
N ASP A 811 3.67 31.26 -5.48
CA ASP A 811 2.58 31.83 -4.70
C ASP A 811 1.25 31.13 -5.03
N GLU A 812 0.52 30.71 -3.99
CA GLU A 812 -0.74 29.95 -4.12
C GLU A 812 -1.84 30.79 -4.77
N ASP A 813 -1.89 32.10 -4.54
CA ASP A 813 -2.87 33.01 -5.15
C ASP A 813 -2.63 33.14 -6.66
N ASP A 814 -1.37 33.11 -7.07
CA ASP A 814 -0.91 33.18 -8.46
C ASP A 814 -1.28 31.89 -9.23
N ILE A 815 -1.12 30.72 -8.59
CA ILE A 815 -1.58 29.43 -9.14
C ILE A 815 -3.11 29.39 -9.21
N ALA A 816 -3.79 29.73 -8.12
CA ALA A 816 -5.25 29.70 -8.05
C ALA A 816 -5.87 30.60 -9.13
N THR A 817 -5.31 31.79 -9.37
CA THR A 817 -5.75 32.70 -10.43
C THR A 817 -5.56 32.10 -11.82
N LYS A 818 -4.39 31.52 -12.12
CA LYS A 818 -4.10 30.87 -13.41
C LYS A 818 -5.00 29.65 -13.66
N GLN A 819 -5.21 28.83 -12.64
CA GLN A 819 -6.09 27.66 -12.69
C GLN A 819 -7.56 28.07 -12.87
N TYR A 820 -8.01 29.11 -12.17
CA TYR A 820 -9.38 29.61 -12.33
C TYR A 820 -9.62 30.18 -13.75
N ALA A 821 -8.65 30.92 -14.31
CA ALA A 821 -8.70 31.37 -15.70
C ALA A 821 -8.69 30.21 -16.71
N ALA A 822 -7.87 29.18 -16.51
CA ALA A 822 -7.91 27.95 -17.31
C ALA A 822 -9.29 27.24 -17.22
N SER A 823 -9.87 27.15 -16.03
CA SER A 823 -11.21 26.60 -15.83
C SER A 823 -12.31 27.40 -16.54
N CYS A 824 -12.26 28.73 -16.52
CA CYS A 824 -13.22 29.58 -17.23
C CYS A 824 -13.14 29.41 -18.77
N ARG A 825 -11.95 29.10 -19.30
CA ARG A 825 -11.75 28.78 -20.73
C ARG A 825 -12.26 27.39 -21.10
N ALA A 826 -12.15 26.41 -20.21
CA ALA A 826 -12.68 25.06 -20.44
C ALA A 826 -14.21 24.98 -20.26
N VAL A 827 -14.76 25.75 -19.31
CA VAL A 827 -16.20 25.84 -19.03
C VAL A 827 -16.55 27.28 -18.66
N ALA A 828 -17.37 27.94 -19.48
CA ALA A 828 -17.81 29.32 -19.22
C ALA A 828 -18.55 29.45 -17.85
N PRO A 829 -18.44 30.59 -17.14
CA PRO A 829 -19.20 30.82 -15.91
C PRO A 829 -20.71 30.82 -16.17
N ALA A 830 -21.47 30.08 -15.36
CA ALA A 830 -22.93 30.04 -15.44
C ALA A 830 -23.63 31.37 -15.08
N SER A 831 -22.86 32.39 -14.64
CA SER A 831 -23.34 33.68 -14.14
C SER A 831 -22.99 34.86 -15.05
N GLU A 832 -22.26 34.66 -16.14
CA GLU A 832 -22.09 35.73 -17.14
C GLU A 832 -23.38 35.84 -17.94
N MET A 833 -24.13 36.92 -17.70
CA MET A 833 -25.08 37.39 -18.72
C MET A 833 -24.30 37.55 -20.04
N PRO A 834 -24.86 37.11 -21.19
CA PRO A 834 -24.19 37.30 -22.47
C PRO A 834 -23.92 38.78 -22.65
N LEU A 835 -22.65 39.15 -22.88
CA LEU A 835 -22.23 40.55 -22.89
C LEU A 835 -23.12 41.34 -23.86
N ASP A 836 -23.87 42.31 -23.34
CA ASP A 836 -24.80 43.06 -24.16
C ASP A 836 -24.08 44.19 -24.90
N LEU A 837 -23.82 43.94 -26.18
CA LEU A 837 -23.23 44.92 -27.08
C LEU A 837 -24.15 46.15 -27.27
N ASP A 838 -25.45 46.04 -26.99
CA ASP A 838 -26.39 47.18 -27.05
C ASP A 838 -26.11 48.23 -25.93
N GLU A 839 -25.38 47.87 -24.86
CA GLU A 839 -24.95 48.81 -23.80
C GLU A 839 -23.66 49.60 -24.15
N ILE A 840 -22.96 49.22 -25.22
CA ILE A 840 -21.66 49.82 -25.59
C ILE A 840 -21.89 51.07 -26.45
N ASP A 841 -21.95 52.23 -25.78
CA ASP A 841 -22.23 53.53 -26.41
C ASP A 841 -21.06 54.19 -27.17
N ASN A 842 -19.80 53.72 -27.02
CA ASN A 842 -18.62 54.36 -27.62
C ASN A 842 -17.44 53.40 -27.88
N LEU A 843 -16.54 53.81 -28.78
CA LEU A 843 -15.38 53.01 -29.20
C LEU A 843 -14.34 52.77 -28.09
N VAL A 844 -14.21 53.67 -27.11
CA VAL A 844 -13.24 53.50 -26.01
C VAL A 844 -13.67 52.35 -25.10
N LYS A 845 -14.97 52.25 -24.77
CA LYS A 845 -15.53 51.09 -24.05
C LYS A 845 -15.32 49.79 -24.83
N LEU A 846 -15.62 49.80 -26.14
CA LEU A 846 -15.42 48.63 -27.01
C LEU A 846 -13.96 48.16 -27.01
N PHE A 847 -12.99 49.06 -27.24
CA PHE A 847 -11.57 48.69 -27.24
C PHE A 847 -11.06 48.28 -25.86
N ASN A 848 -11.56 48.88 -24.78
CA ASN A 848 -11.20 48.45 -23.42
C ASN A 848 -11.62 47.00 -23.17
N ILE A 849 -12.88 46.65 -23.48
CA ILE A 849 -13.42 45.28 -23.34
C ILE A 849 -12.63 44.29 -24.20
N LEU A 850 -12.36 44.63 -25.47
CA LEU A 850 -11.54 43.78 -26.36
C LEU A 850 -10.10 43.62 -25.84
N SER A 851 -9.52 44.66 -25.23
CA SER A 851 -8.20 44.59 -24.59
C SER A 851 -8.20 43.81 -23.28
N GLU A 852 -9.34 43.72 -22.60
CA GLU A 852 -9.52 42.95 -21.38
C GLU A 852 -9.54 41.47 -21.72
N PHE A 853 -10.32 41.07 -22.73
CA PHE A 853 -10.30 39.69 -23.28
C PHE A 853 -8.90 39.23 -23.67
N THR A 854 -8.08 40.11 -24.27
CA THR A 854 -6.70 39.74 -24.65
C THR A 854 -5.74 39.68 -23.46
N LYS A 855 -5.97 40.46 -22.39
CA LYS A 855 -5.17 40.41 -21.16
C LYS A 855 -5.53 39.24 -20.25
N THR A 856 -6.80 38.85 -20.18
CA THR A 856 -7.30 37.75 -19.33
C THR A 856 -7.24 36.40 -20.01
N GLU A 857 -6.98 36.36 -21.32
CA GLU A 857 -7.17 35.18 -22.19
C GLU A 857 -8.62 34.63 -22.17
N THR A 858 -9.62 35.43 -21.77
CA THR A 858 -11.04 35.00 -21.72
C THR A 858 -11.87 35.65 -22.81
N ILE A 859 -12.66 34.85 -23.52
CA ILE A 859 -13.61 35.30 -24.54
C ILE A 859 -15.02 34.90 -24.09
N PRO A 860 -16.02 35.81 -24.08
CA PRO A 860 -17.37 35.46 -23.66
C PRO A 860 -17.97 34.42 -24.61
N HIS A 861 -18.63 33.42 -24.04
CA HIS A 861 -19.16 32.29 -24.81
C HIS A 861 -20.37 32.66 -25.67
N GLU A 862 -21.11 33.67 -25.20
CA GLU A 862 -22.28 34.26 -25.83
C GLU A 862 -22.23 35.80 -25.65
N ILE A 863 -22.63 36.52 -26.70
CA ILE A 863 -22.89 37.97 -26.65
C ILE A 863 -24.35 38.24 -27.02
N CYS A 864 -24.94 39.29 -26.46
CA CYS A 864 -26.21 39.82 -26.91
C CYS A 864 -25.95 41.02 -27.84
N PHE A 865 -26.66 41.11 -28.96
CA PHE A 865 -26.70 42.29 -29.81
C PHE A 865 -28.04 42.36 -30.53
N LYS A 866 -28.70 43.53 -30.49
CA LYS A 866 -30.06 43.76 -31.03
C LYS A 866 -31.05 42.69 -30.56
N LYS A 867 -30.97 42.34 -29.26
CA LYS A 867 -31.76 41.26 -28.60
C LYS A 867 -31.60 39.86 -29.21
N LYS A 868 -30.49 39.57 -29.89
CA LYS A 868 -30.13 38.24 -30.37
C LYS A 868 -28.85 37.76 -29.70
N ILE A 869 -28.82 36.49 -29.34
CA ILE A 869 -27.66 35.84 -28.75
C ILE A 869 -26.79 35.25 -29.87
N PHE A 870 -25.49 35.53 -29.85
CA PHE A 870 -24.49 35.02 -30.79
C PHE A 870 -23.40 34.29 -30.02
N THR A 871 -23.09 33.06 -30.44
CA THR A 871 -21.99 32.26 -29.86
C THR A 871 -20.63 32.65 -30.45
N ILE A 872 -19.53 32.24 -29.81
CA ILE A 872 -18.13 32.48 -30.26
C ILE A 872 -17.94 32.34 -31.78
N GLY A 873 -18.48 31.27 -32.39
CA GLY A 873 -18.36 30.99 -33.82
C GLY A 873 -19.08 31.97 -34.75
N SER A 874 -19.88 32.89 -34.21
CA SER A 874 -20.66 33.92 -34.91
C SER A 874 -20.42 35.35 -34.38
N MET A 875 -19.64 35.50 -33.30
CA MET A 875 -19.44 36.74 -32.54
C MET A 875 -18.76 37.88 -33.33
N ILE A 876 -17.94 37.57 -34.34
CA ILE A 876 -17.21 38.57 -35.13
C ILE A 876 -18.18 39.54 -35.83
N GLN A 877 -19.28 39.03 -36.39
CA GLN A 877 -20.19 39.86 -37.19
C GLN A 877 -20.88 40.95 -36.35
N PRO A 878 -21.52 40.65 -35.19
CA PRO A 878 -22.03 41.67 -34.27
C PRO A 878 -20.98 42.70 -33.84
N LEU A 879 -19.75 42.26 -33.52
CA LEU A 879 -18.67 43.16 -33.11
C LEU A 879 -18.26 44.13 -34.24
N LEU A 880 -18.24 43.65 -35.50
CA LEU A 880 -18.00 44.50 -36.66
C LEU A 880 -19.17 45.44 -36.95
N GLU A 881 -20.41 44.99 -36.82
CA GLU A 881 -21.61 45.83 -36.98
C GLU A 881 -21.62 46.96 -35.93
N LEU A 882 -21.46 46.65 -34.64
CA LEU A 882 -21.33 47.65 -33.57
C LEU A 882 -20.16 48.61 -33.84
N PHE A 883 -18.98 48.09 -34.21
CA PHE A 883 -17.84 48.93 -34.56
C PHE A 883 -18.16 49.91 -35.70
N THR A 884 -18.88 49.48 -36.75
CA THR A 884 -19.29 50.40 -37.82
C THR A 884 -20.28 51.47 -37.35
N GLU A 885 -21.26 51.11 -36.52
CA GLU A 885 -22.25 52.05 -35.98
C GLU A 885 -21.65 53.10 -35.05
N LEU A 886 -20.57 52.73 -34.33
CA LEU A 886 -19.83 53.64 -33.45
C LEU A 886 -18.81 54.48 -34.22
N ASN A 887 -18.02 53.87 -35.12
CA ASN A 887 -16.98 54.58 -35.87
C ASN A 887 -17.56 55.58 -36.89
N ALA A 888 -18.76 55.33 -37.42
CA ALA A 888 -19.47 56.29 -38.28
C ALA A 888 -19.88 57.60 -37.57
N LYS A 889 -19.85 57.64 -36.22
CA LYS A 889 -20.16 58.83 -35.42
C LYS A 889 -18.94 59.72 -35.15
N GLU A 890 -17.73 59.28 -35.48
CA GLU A 890 -16.51 60.07 -35.25
C GLU A 890 -16.31 61.15 -36.32
N ALA A 891 -15.82 62.31 -35.91
CA ALA A 891 -15.89 63.55 -36.68
C ALA A 891 -14.87 63.66 -37.84
N SER A 892 -13.75 62.93 -37.79
CA SER A 892 -12.75 62.97 -38.87
C SER A 892 -12.45 61.61 -39.51
N PHE A 893 -12.26 61.64 -40.82
CA PHE A 893 -11.84 60.48 -41.62
C PHE A 893 -10.49 59.88 -41.18
N ILE A 894 -9.63 60.70 -40.56
CA ILE A 894 -8.32 60.27 -40.03
C ILE A 894 -8.50 59.42 -38.77
N GLU A 895 -9.37 59.84 -37.86
CA GLU A 895 -9.72 59.08 -36.64
C GLU A 895 -10.41 57.76 -37.03
N GLN A 896 -11.41 57.81 -37.91
CA GLN A 896 -12.12 56.62 -38.41
C GLN A 896 -11.16 55.56 -38.97
N LYS A 897 -10.12 55.98 -39.71
CA LYS A 897 -9.07 55.11 -40.27
C LYS A 897 -8.10 54.60 -39.20
N HIS A 898 -7.83 55.38 -38.15
CA HIS A 898 -6.99 54.96 -37.02
C HIS A 898 -7.70 53.92 -36.16
N ASN A 899 -8.99 54.11 -35.89
CA ASN A 899 -9.84 53.18 -35.17
C ASN A 899 -10.02 51.86 -35.92
N ALA A 900 -10.18 51.89 -37.25
CA ALA A 900 -10.24 50.68 -38.07
C ALA A 900 -8.95 49.84 -37.96
N LYS A 901 -7.78 50.48 -37.88
CA LYS A 901 -6.51 49.77 -37.61
C LYS A 901 -6.47 49.15 -36.21
N LYS A 902 -6.88 49.87 -35.17
CA LYS A 902 -6.96 49.33 -33.80
C LYS A 902 -7.91 48.14 -33.70
N MET A 903 -9.08 48.23 -34.32
CA MET A 903 -10.05 47.13 -34.39
C MET A 903 -9.46 45.92 -35.11
N HIS A 904 -8.70 46.13 -36.19
CA HIS A 904 -8.01 45.04 -36.89
C HIS A 904 -6.99 44.35 -35.97
N THR A 905 -6.15 45.10 -35.24
CA THR A 905 -5.19 44.53 -34.28
C THR A 905 -5.89 43.73 -33.18
N HIS A 906 -6.94 44.27 -32.53
CA HIS A 906 -7.69 43.52 -31.52
C HIS A 906 -8.37 42.26 -32.06
N LEU A 907 -8.83 42.27 -33.31
CA LEU A 907 -9.38 41.07 -33.96
C LEU A 907 -8.28 40.06 -34.34
N GLU A 908 -7.06 40.50 -34.67
CA GLU A 908 -5.90 39.61 -34.86
C GLU A 908 -5.41 39.00 -33.54
N ASP A 909 -5.41 39.77 -32.45
CA ASP A 909 -5.08 39.27 -31.10
C ASP A 909 -6.11 38.23 -30.62
N LEU A 910 -7.41 38.50 -30.80
CA LEU A 910 -8.49 37.54 -30.54
C LEU A 910 -8.37 36.30 -31.44
N PHE A 911 -8.00 36.47 -32.72
CA PHE A 911 -7.76 35.34 -33.62
C PHE A 911 -6.58 34.48 -33.15
N ALA A 912 -5.48 35.09 -32.71
CA ALA A 912 -4.33 34.38 -32.15
C ALA A 912 -4.72 33.57 -30.90
N LEU A 913 -5.50 34.16 -29.98
CA LEU A 913 -6.02 33.47 -28.80
C LEU A 913 -6.88 32.25 -29.16
N THR A 914 -7.77 32.35 -30.16
CA THR A 914 -8.56 31.19 -30.63
C THR A 914 -7.75 30.11 -31.34
N LYS A 915 -6.53 30.43 -31.81
CA LYS A 915 -5.70 29.54 -32.62
C LYS A 915 -4.67 28.77 -31.78
N ASP A 916 -4.05 29.43 -30.80
CA ASP A 916 -2.92 28.85 -30.05
C ASP A 916 -3.34 28.10 -28.77
N LYS A 917 -4.58 28.26 -28.27
CA LYS A 917 -5.08 27.55 -27.08
C LYS A 917 -6.55 27.09 -27.20
N TYR A 918 -6.74 25.81 -27.54
CA TYR A 918 -7.88 24.92 -27.22
C TYR A 918 -9.35 25.33 -27.54
N PHE A 919 -9.66 26.55 -27.96
CA PHE A 919 -11.03 27.06 -27.91
C PHE A 919 -12.02 26.53 -28.98
N ILE A 920 -11.55 25.85 -30.03
CA ILE A 920 -12.43 25.46 -31.15
C ILE A 920 -12.15 24.04 -31.65
N THR A 921 -12.64 23.03 -30.91
CA THR A 921 -12.83 21.67 -31.48
C THR A 921 -14.06 21.59 -32.40
N GLN A 922 -14.97 22.57 -32.35
CA GLN A 922 -16.05 22.73 -33.35
C GLN A 922 -15.67 23.72 -34.46
N ASN A 923 -14.83 23.25 -35.38
CA ASN A 923 -14.37 23.93 -36.62
C ASN A 923 -13.48 25.19 -36.46
N PRO A 924 -12.15 25.03 -36.35
CA PRO A 924 -11.18 26.10 -36.65
C PRO A 924 -11.40 26.72 -38.06
N LEU A 925 -11.92 25.90 -38.98
CA LEU A 925 -12.28 26.28 -40.35
C LEU A 925 -13.42 27.30 -40.43
N VAL A 926 -14.31 27.42 -39.43
CA VAL A 926 -15.42 28.38 -39.45
C VAL A 926 -14.92 29.77 -39.09
N PHE A 927 -14.19 29.93 -37.98
CA PHE A 927 -13.60 31.22 -37.61
C PHE A 927 -12.57 31.69 -38.66
N THR A 928 -11.80 30.76 -39.25
CA THR A 928 -10.89 31.07 -40.36
C THR A 928 -11.63 31.48 -41.65
N ARG A 929 -12.75 30.83 -41.99
CA ARG A 929 -13.63 31.26 -43.10
C ARG A 929 -14.24 32.64 -42.84
N LEU A 930 -14.77 32.88 -41.64
CA LEU A 930 -15.38 34.16 -41.31
C LEU A 930 -14.32 35.28 -41.31
N TYR A 931 -13.18 35.12 -40.64
CA TYR A 931 -12.13 36.13 -40.67
C TYR A 931 -11.64 36.42 -42.11
N SER A 932 -11.46 35.38 -42.95
CA SER A 932 -11.10 35.59 -44.36
C SER A 932 -12.22 36.19 -45.23
N GLN A 933 -13.49 35.93 -44.93
CA GLN A 933 -14.65 36.56 -45.57
C GLN A 933 -14.85 38.02 -45.13
N HIS A 934 -14.52 38.36 -43.88
CA HIS A 934 -14.68 39.70 -43.32
C HIS A 934 -13.45 40.60 -43.54
N ARG A 935 -12.25 40.04 -43.81
CA ARG A 935 -11.03 40.79 -44.17
C ARG A 935 -11.19 41.71 -45.40
N SER A 936 -12.18 41.43 -46.25
CA SER A 936 -12.51 42.21 -47.45
C SER A 936 -13.67 43.20 -47.27
N GLN A 937 -14.28 43.32 -46.08
CA GLN A 937 -15.45 44.19 -45.90
C GLN A 937 -15.11 45.70 -45.99
N PRO A 938 -16.00 46.54 -46.56
CA PRO A 938 -15.81 48.00 -46.66
C PRO A 938 -15.66 48.72 -45.31
N ALA A 939 -16.15 48.10 -44.24
CA ALA A 939 -16.00 48.58 -42.85
C ALA A 939 -14.54 48.70 -42.40
N LEU A 940 -13.68 47.78 -42.86
CA LEU A 940 -12.25 47.73 -42.54
C LEU A 940 -11.41 48.30 -43.69
N ASN A 941 -11.86 48.11 -44.93
CA ASN A 941 -11.32 48.76 -46.13
C ASN A 941 -12.18 49.96 -46.52
N VAL A 942 -11.96 51.10 -45.84
CA VAL A 942 -12.53 52.39 -46.24
C VAL A 942 -12.15 52.66 -47.70
N SER A 943 -13.14 52.64 -48.59
CA SER A 943 -12.91 52.43 -50.03
C SER A 943 -12.15 53.58 -50.70
N PHE A 944 -11.37 53.25 -51.73
CA PHE A 944 -10.65 54.26 -52.53
C PHE A 944 -11.58 55.28 -53.22
N GLU A 945 -12.88 55.01 -53.32
CA GLU A 945 -13.85 55.88 -53.99
C GLU A 945 -14.18 57.14 -53.19
N THR A 946 -14.24 57.10 -51.85
CA THR A 946 -14.45 58.32 -51.04
C THR A 946 -13.22 59.25 -51.08
N VAL A 947 -12.02 58.69 -51.17
CA VAL A 947 -10.79 59.48 -51.39
C VAL A 947 -10.80 60.16 -52.77
N ALA A 948 -11.40 59.55 -53.79
CA ALA A 948 -11.58 60.17 -55.10
C ALA A 948 -12.62 61.31 -55.08
N ILE A 949 -13.64 61.22 -54.21
CA ILE A 949 -14.64 62.28 -53.99
C ILE A 949 -14.01 63.45 -53.22
N GLU A 950 -13.35 63.20 -52.07
CA GLU A 950 -12.63 64.25 -51.33
C GLU A 950 -11.56 64.95 -52.18
N ARG A 951 -10.84 64.20 -53.02
CA ARG A 951 -9.84 64.79 -53.93
C ARG A 951 -10.49 65.70 -54.97
N ARG A 952 -11.63 65.31 -55.55
CA ARG A 952 -12.41 66.16 -56.47
C ARG A 952 -13.04 67.36 -55.78
N GLU A 953 -13.40 67.28 -54.50
CA GLU A 953 -13.89 68.43 -53.74
C GLU A 953 -12.77 69.38 -53.32
N ARG A 954 -11.61 68.88 -52.88
CA ARG A 954 -10.42 69.73 -52.62
C ARG A 954 -9.90 70.39 -53.90
N GLU A 955 -9.89 69.68 -55.02
CA GLU A 955 -9.54 70.25 -56.33
C GLU A 955 -10.58 71.28 -56.80
N ARG A 956 -11.88 71.12 -56.47
CA ARG A 956 -12.92 72.16 -56.71
C ARG A 956 -12.79 73.39 -55.80
N ILE A 957 -12.42 73.20 -54.53
CA ILE A 957 -12.26 74.30 -53.56
C ILE A 957 -11.01 75.13 -53.86
N ASN A 958 -9.93 74.51 -54.37
CA ASN A 958 -8.73 75.21 -54.82
C ASN A 958 -8.85 75.86 -56.22
N PHE A 959 -9.98 75.71 -56.91
CA PHE A 959 -10.24 76.30 -58.24
C PHE A 959 -11.31 77.42 -58.21
N LYS A 960 -11.79 77.77 -57.01
CA LYS A 960 -12.66 78.93 -56.72
C LYS A 960 -11.90 79.96 -55.92
#